data_AF-A0A3N7DVE3-F1
#
_entry.id   AF-A0A3N7DVE3-F1
#
_cell.length_a   1.000
_cell.length_b   1.000
_cell.length_c   1.000
_cell.angle_alpha   90.00
_cell.angle_beta   90.00
_cell.angle_gamma   90.00
#
_symmetry.space_group_name_H-M   'P 1'
#
loop_
_entity.id
_entity.type
_entity.pdbx_description
1 polymer ?
#
loop_
_entity_poly.entity_id
_entity_poly.type
_entity_poly.pdbx_seq_one_letter_code
_entity_poly.pdbx_strand_id
1 'polypeptide(L)'
;MPTARLCPLAAVASRLPPDCWIAERLEQDSGALAEEAVLWITGDVHWHELHLDAPLASGSPLRSWLDGLSEPPSGSPLPRAPFLILVDGHLQIDGALTSSDTDGTTHLIVTGNAQVHNAVIGGQLVCVQGALRVQDLLWGHYNHGELRVHGGLQARVALFTDEYHLHIEGPEQVEFLLDEVRPAPHLAEFSSEVLGAVFAPEFHSGVDAGEDGLAALLDRRQVVAAVRAGDSAVHGSADIQAAWPLAHDLCADNAISVQNILAVVHTPVIAHKEHKAYGWFGQTDFSICQRHVDEDGDQRDDNVFITVWKTWDFYLSVEQVPPAHGPLQRLAAAVLRRSVPTTPQLTLLYRRYNQGEPGEWQALAEGTDPEAWQACQTAWRGVLDYVRKAVGQHRARYPLYQRLVATLTAEHIERFTSLPVFTDQYNDWWDSDRNGWWEGNIWVGARQPCMHEGEPWGRALKLSWRNGDEAPGDDEDNAHSAYQINVDEAREGPALVEFAYAQRQSDSRAPLPRGAADHITRLLRFYGAVEARIRTQAEQDAARQAEARRIKAAVQLLATPPLAADVPDVAVFPLELMELSARWQADGQAYVATVRAHQLAQDMPEPTAGDAAETDDGSDDEAEEESTLPPDPRQAAAPTVLQLARVVHQHADVDLGERFRQRFAFAPDAFVQRAANAGCFIGPVITLDDGRVLARVGAAYDDTAHWVAVQGPHHQPLPALRGLGRSPNRRIFAQSDGQQLTTHQGFGGPMIARFALPRGNEGLPPHMPVAPGPLGQRCDELIPFNNGQRVLLRNPTGIYLLTPAANGGSKDGDGVQRLHPQTFDEDGPYTWRKNQMDEEAGGQAVTVLALDMLHMALSPDERHIAVGDQDSSHILLDAQGTLVAEYDPQSSYPHHTAFSHDGTRLFANSCHLYWGSTLSVPLSPLAAQGPQDAPQHAPTDAEDLPTLDDRCRVYASATQPGLVVLGDADGYLHAIGDDGQALWRHHIGSTISGMDMAPDGGVLWAASYGGYLVRLERSEAGMDPYSIGTSPYVETSRWIFWSDEAGPLRW
;
A
#
# COMPACT_ATOMS: atom_id res chain seq x y z
N MET A 1 -21.32 -6.86 -42.92
CA MET A 1 -21.38 -5.97 -41.75
C MET A 1 -21.35 -6.85 -40.53
N PRO A 2 -20.46 -6.62 -39.58
CA PRO A 2 -20.42 -7.38 -38.35
C PRO A 2 -21.72 -7.18 -37.56
N THR A 3 -22.16 -8.20 -36.84
CA THR A 3 -23.30 -8.13 -35.91
C THR A 3 -22.85 -8.55 -34.52
N ALA A 4 -23.41 -7.93 -33.47
CA ALA A 4 -23.06 -8.21 -32.09
C ALA A 4 -24.31 -8.53 -31.27
N ARG A 5 -24.19 -9.48 -30.34
CA ARG A 5 -25.26 -9.82 -29.39
C ARG A 5 -24.67 -10.22 -28.04
N LEU A 6 -25.35 -9.86 -26.95
CA LEU A 6 -25.03 -10.35 -25.61
C LEU A 6 -25.80 -11.64 -25.36
N CYS A 7 -25.12 -12.70 -24.93
CA CYS A 7 -25.76 -13.97 -24.60
C CYS A 7 -25.02 -14.73 -23.48
N PRO A 8 -25.67 -15.66 -22.78
CA PRO A 8 -25.00 -16.56 -21.85
C PRO A 8 -23.93 -17.41 -22.55
N LEU A 9 -22.86 -17.77 -21.84
CA LEU A 9 -21.76 -18.60 -22.33
C LEU A 9 -22.23 -19.93 -22.92
N ALA A 10 -23.25 -20.55 -22.33
CA ALA A 10 -23.84 -21.78 -22.83
C ALA A 10 -24.34 -21.67 -24.29
N ALA A 11 -24.78 -20.47 -24.72
CA ALA A 11 -25.27 -20.25 -26.08
C ALA A 11 -24.16 -20.29 -27.15
N VAL A 12 -22.90 -20.15 -26.75
CA VAL A 12 -21.72 -20.18 -27.63
C VAL A 12 -20.77 -21.35 -27.33
N ALA A 13 -21.11 -22.25 -26.41
CA ALA A 13 -20.24 -23.35 -26.00
C ALA A 13 -19.71 -24.20 -27.18
N SER A 14 -20.53 -24.45 -28.21
CA SER A 14 -20.12 -25.18 -29.42
C SER A 14 -19.12 -24.46 -30.33
N ARG A 15 -18.81 -23.19 -30.02
CA ARG A 15 -17.83 -22.36 -30.73
C ARG A 15 -16.53 -22.16 -29.95
N LEU A 16 -16.49 -22.57 -28.68
CA LEU A 16 -15.27 -22.53 -27.89
C LEU A 16 -14.27 -23.56 -28.45
N PRO A 17 -12.96 -23.26 -28.45
CA PRO A 17 -11.92 -24.27 -28.69
C PRO A 17 -12.08 -25.42 -27.69
N PRO A 18 -12.09 -26.69 -28.14
CA PRO A 18 -12.36 -27.83 -27.26
C PRO A 18 -11.26 -28.07 -26.22
N ASP A 19 -10.08 -27.49 -26.44
CA ASP A 19 -8.87 -27.67 -25.65
C ASP A 19 -8.59 -26.49 -24.70
N CYS A 20 -9.47 -25.48 -24.62
CA CYS A 20 -9.32 -24.38 -23.66
C CYS A 20 -9.98 -24.67 -22.31
N TRP A 21 -9.47 -24.08 -21.24
CA TRP A 21 -9.95 -24.35 -19.88
C TRP A 21 -11.43 -23.99 -19.68
N ILE A 22 -11.96 -22.99 -20.39
CA ILE A 22 -13.39 -22.61 -20.34
C ILE A 22 -14.26 -23.76 -20.86
N ALA A 23 -13.87 -24.38 -21.98
CA ALA A 23 -14.58 -25.52 -22.54
C ALA A 23 -14.47 -26.75 -21.62
N GLU A 24 -13.27 -27.04 -21.10
CA GLU A 24 -13.05 -28.13 -20.13
C GLU A 24 -13.89 -27.95 -18.86
N ARG A 25 -14.01 -26.72 -18.35
CA ARG A 25 -14.81 -26.42 -17.16
C ARG A 25 -16.29 -26.65 -17.41
N LEU A 26 -16.82 -26.23 -18.56
CA LEU A 26 -18.21 -26.49 -18.97
C LEU A 26 -18.49 -27.98 -19.20
N GLU A 27 -17.50 -28.77 -19.62
CA GLU A 27 -17.63 -30.23 -19.73
C GLU A 27 -17.65 -30.93 -18.36
N GLN A 28 -16.82 -30.47 -17.42
CA GLN A 28 -16.75 -31.02 -16.05
C GLN A 28 -17.97 -30.65 -15.21
N ASP A 29 -18.43 -29.40 -15.31
CA ASP A 29 -19.60 -28.86 -14.64
C ASP A 29 -20.35 -27.91 -15.58
N SER A 30 -21.38 -28.45 -16.25
CA SER A 30 -22.18 -27.73 -17.22
C SER A 30 -22.94 -26.53 -16.63
N GLY A 31 -23.04 -26.40 -15.31
CA GLY A 31 -23.70 -25.28 -14.64
C GLY A 31 -22.77 -24.17 -14.17
N ALA A 32 -21.46 -24.44 -14.00
CA ALA A 32 -20.55 -23.56 -13.28
C ALA A 32 -20.33 -22.17 -13.93
N LEU A 33 -20.37 -22.10 -15.27
CA LEU A 33 -20.12 -20.86 -16.03
C LEU A 33 -21.23 -20.58 -17.07
N ALA A 34 -22.31 -21.34 -17.07
CA ALA A 34 -23.29 -21.34 -18.16
C ALA A 34 -23.96 -19.99 -18.39
N GLU A 35 -24.23 -19.26 -17.30
CA GLU A 35 -24.93 -17.97 -17.29
C GLU A 35 -23.99 -16.77 -17.44
N GLU A 36 -22.68 -16.99 -17.50
CA GLU A 36 -21.70 -15.92 -17.66
C GLU A 36 -21.92 -15.13 -18.95
N ALA A 37 -21.78 -13.80 -18.88
CA ALA A 37 -22.12 -12.91 -19.97
C ALA A 37 -21.07 -12.93 -21.09
N VAL A 38 -21.49 -13.21 -22.33
CA VAL A 38 -20.62 -13.22 -23.52
C VAL A 38 -21.06 -12.19 -24.53
N LEU A 39 -20.12 -11.35 -24.98
CA LEU A 39 -20.29 -10.53 -26.16
C LEU A 39 -19.91 -11.34 -27.39
N TRP A 40 -20.91 -11.86 -28.11
CA TRP A 40 -20.69 -12.61 -29.35
C TRP A 40 -20.82 -11.71 -30.58
N ILE A 41 -19.72 -11.59 -31.33
CA ILE A 41 -19.62 -10.81 -32.56
C ILE A 41 -19.38 -11.76 -33.74
N THR A 42 -20.17 -11.63 -34.81
CA THR A 42 -20.00 -12.42 -36.04
C THR A 42 -19.56 -11.54 -37.20
N GLY A 43 -18.52 -11.97 -37.92
CA GLY A 43 -17.88 -11.24 -39.02
C GLY A 43 -16.62 -10.50 -38.61
N ASP A 44 -15.88 -10.01 -39.61
CA ASP A 44 -14.60 -9.34 -39.38
C ASP A 44 -14.78 -7.97 -38.72
N VAL A 45 -13.93 -7.69 -37.74
CA VAL A 45 -13.96 -6.44 -36.96
C VAL A 45 -12.60 -5.73 -36.97
N HIS A 46 -12.69 -4.41 -36.94
CA HIS A 46 -11.54 -3.51 -36.93
C HIS A 46 -11.76 -2.47 -35.83
N TRP A 47 -10.87 -2.44 -34.85
CA TRP A 47 -10.90 -1.52 -33.72
C TRP A 47 -9.64 -0.66 -33.65
N HIS A 48 -9.75 0.50 -33.01
CA HIS A 48 -8.58 1.31 -32.72
C HIS A 48 -7.76 0.68 -31.60
N GLU A 49 -8.40 0.30 -30.50
CA GLU A 49 -7.80 -0.33 -29.33
C GLU A 49 -8.84 -1.19 -28.58
N LEU A 50 -8.37 -2.08 -27.70
CA LEU A 50 -9.23 -2.90 -26.86
C LEU A 50 -8.61 -3.04 -25.45
N HIS A 51 -9.38 -2.66 -24.42
CA HIS A 51 -8.98 -2.81 -23.03
C HIS A 51 -9.88 -3.84 -22.34
N LEU A 52 -9.29 -4.93 -21.87
CA LEU A 52 -10.00 -6.10 -21.36
C LEU A 52 -10.45 -5.96 -19.90
N ASP A 53 -9.98 -4.93 -19.18
CA ASP A 53 -10.39 -4.66 -17.80
C ASP A 53 -11.89 -4.27 -17.71
N ALA A 54 -12.34 -3.41 -18.64
CA ALA A 54 -13.72 -2.94 -18.71
C ALA A 54 -14.10 -2.56 -20.15
N PRO A 55 -14.13 -3.54 -21.07
CA PRO A 55 -14.24 -3.28 -22.52
C PRO A 55 -15.55 -2.59 -22.90
N LEU A 56 -16.59 -2.64 -22.06
CA LEU A 56 -17.90 -2.03 -22.31
C LEU A 56 -18.21 -0.82 -21.42
N ALA A 57 -17.22 -0.30 -20.68
CA ALA A 57 -17.38 0.92 -19.91
C ALA A 57 -17.81 2.12 -20.78
N SER A 58 -18.53 3.08 -20.18
CA SER A 58 -18.94 4.29 -20.87
C SER A 58 -17.72 5.03 -21.44
N GLY A 59 -17.77 5.40 -22.72
CA GLY A 59 -16.66 6.04 -23.42
C GLY A 59 -15.58 5.09 -23.95
N SER A 60 -15.68 3.77 -23.73
CA SER A 60 -14.72 2.83 -24.30
C SER A 60 -14.84 2.75 -25.84
N PRO A 61 -13.75 2.40 -26.56
CA PRO A 61 -13.77 2.24 -28.01
C PRO A 61 -14.71 1.14 -28.49
N LEU A 62 -14.75 -0.01 -27.79
CA LEU A 62 -15.65 -1.11 -28.14
C LEU A 62 -17.11 -0.74 -27.86
N ARG A 63 -17.40 -0.02 -26.77
CA ARG A 63 -18.74 0.50 -26.47
C ARG A 63 -19.22 1.45 -27.56
N SER A 64 -18.36 2.39 -27.95
CA SER A 64 -18.64 3.36 -29.01
C SER A 64 -18.90 2.68 -30.35
N TRP A 65 -18.16 1.61 -30.66
CA TRP A 65 -18.38 0.79 -31.85
C TRP A 65 -19.74 0.06 -31.79
N LEU A 66 -20.11 -0.51 -30.64
CA LEU A 66 -21.42 -1.17 -30.44
C LEU A 66 -22.59 -0.20 -30.61
N ASP A 67 -22.49 1.00 -30.04
CA ASP A 67 -23.53 2.04 -30.15
C ASP A 67 -23.70 2.53 -31.60
N GLY A 68 -22.67 2.35 -32.44
CA GLY A 68 -22.70 2.66 -33.87
C GLY A 68 -23.32 1.57 -34.77
N LEU A 69 -23.68 0.40 -34.23
CA LEU A 69 -24.31 -0.67 -35.00
C LEU A 69 -25.79 -0.37 -35.26
N SER A 70 -26.28 -0.72 -36.46
CA SER A 70 -27.68 -0.53 -36.86
C SER A 70 -28.69 -1.27 -35.97
N GLU A 71 -28.26 -2.36 -35.34
CA GLU A 71 -29.02 -3.14 -34.36
C GLU A 71 -28.11 -3.36 -33.14
N PRO A 72 -28.23 -2.53 -32.08
CA PRO A 72 -27.49 -2.74 -30.84
C PRO A 72 -27.97 -4.03 -30.16
N PRO A 73 -27.13 -4.69 -29.34
CA PRO A 73 -27.49 -5.91 -28.64
C PRO A 73 -28.76 -5.71 -27.79
N SER A 74 -29.74 -6.61 -27.93
CA SER A 74 -30.99 -6.57 -27.18
C SER A 74 -30.87 -7.24 -25.81
N GLY A 75 -31.18 -6.52 -24.73
CA GLY A 75 -31.19 -7.05 -23.35
C GLY A 75 -30.93 -5.98 -22.29
N SER A 76 -31.15 -6.34 -21.01
CA SER A 76 -30.81 -5.65 -19.73
C SER A 76 -29.45 -4.92 -19.74
N PRO A 77 -29.16 -4.01 -18.78
CA PRO A 77 -27.98 -3.14 -18.83
C PRO A 77 -26.71 -3.90 -19.20
N LEU A 78 -25.98 -3.36 -20.19
CA LEU A 78 -24.75 -3.95 -20.68
C LEU A 78 -23.72 -3.99 -19.54
N PRO A 79 -23.15 -5.16 -19.20
CA PRO A 79 -22.15 -5.25 -18.15
C PRO A 79 -20.91 -4.44 -18.56
N ARG A 80 -20.24 -3.81 -17.59
CA ARG A 80 -19.00 -3.05 -17.85
C ARG A 80 -17.88 -3.96 -18.36
N ALA A 81 -17.82 -5.19 -17.86
CA ALA A 81 -16.89 -6.25 -18.27
C ALA A 81 -17.68 -7.55 -18.49
N PRO A 82 -17.88 -8.00 -19.74
CA PRO A 82 -18.39 -9.35 -19.99
C PRO A 82 -17.31 -10.38 -19.63
N PHE A 83 -17.72 -11.61 -19.32
CA PHE A 83 -16.80 -12.71 -19.04
C PHE A 83 -15.94 -13.04 -20.27
N LEU A 84 -16.55 -13.04 -21.48
CA LEU A 84 -15.88 -13.38 -22.74
C LEU A 84 -16.31 -12.45 -23.88
N ILE A 85 -15.34 -12.06 -24.71
CA ILE A 85 -15.56 -11.53 -26.06
C ILE A 85 -15.23 -12.62 -27.06
N LEU A 86 -16.22 -13.04 -27.86
CA LEU A 86 -16.06 -14.01 -28.92
C LEU A 86 -16.21 -13.32 -30.28
N VAL A 87 -15.12 -13.26 -31.06
CA VAL A 87 -15.10 -12.79 -32.45
C VAL A 87 -15.13 -14.00 -33.38
N ASP A 88 -16.30 -14.29 -33.95
CA ASP A 88 -16.47 -15.29 -35.00
C ASP A 88 -16.12 -14.68 -36.38
N GLY A 89 -14.82 -14.45 -36.60
CA GLY A 89 -14.26 -13.75 -37.75
C GLY A 89 -12.79 -13.32 -37.55
N HIS A 90 -12.30 -12.42 -38.39
CA HIS A 90 -10.98 -11.80 -38.24
C HIS A 90 -11.01 -10.58 -37.31
N LEU A 91 -9.95 -10.38 -36.53
CA LEU A 91 -9.77 -9.23 -35.65
C LEU A 91 -8.58 -8.38 -36.09
N GLN A 92 -8.80 -7.09 -36.35
CA GLN A 92 -7.74 -6.10 -36.53
C GLN A 92 -7.82 -5.02 -35.46
N ILE A 93 -6.71 -4.71 -34.80
CA ILE A 93 -6.56 -3.63 -33.83
C ILE A 93 -5.38 -2.76 -34.28
N ASP A 94 -5.63 -1.48 -34.56
CA ASP A 94 -4.58 -0.55 -35.04
C ASP A 94 -3.61 -0.11 -33.93
N GLY A 95 -4.07 -0.13 -32.67
CA GLY A 95 -3.35 0.28 -31.48
C GLY A 95 -3.17 -0.86 -30.49
N ALA A 96 -3.48 -0.62 -29.21
CA ALA A 96 -3.16 -1.54 -28.13
C ALA A 96 -4.31 -2.50 -27.76
N LEU A 97 -3.96 -3.76 -27.53
CA LEU A 97 -4.74 -4.74 -26.77
C LEU A 97 -4.13 -4.81 -25.36
N THR A 98 -4.88 -4.46 -24.32
CA THR A 98 -4.32 -4.36 -22.96
C THR A 98 -5.21 -4.96 -21.88
N SER A 99 -4.59 -5.55 -20.85
CA SER A 99 -5.15 -5.67 -19.50
C SER A 99 -4.21 -4.99 -18.50
N SER A 100 -4.79 -4.25 -17.56
CA SER A 100 -4.07 -3.61 -16.44
C SER A 100 -4.08 -4.52 -15.23
N ASP A 101 -5.23 -5.16 -14.98
CA ASP A 101 -5.40 -6.19 -13.97
C ASP A 101 -4.97 -7.56 -14.53
N THR A 102 -4.39 -8.38 -13.67
CA THR A 102 -4.00 -9.76 -13.95
C THR A 102 -4.94 -10.77 -13.31
N ASP A 103 -5.96 -10.32 -12.58
CA ASP A 103 -7.06 -11.15 -12.09
C ASP A 103 -8.41 -10.60 -12.60
N GLY A 104 -9.32 -11.48 -13.01
CA GLY A 104 -10.70 -11.10 -13.34
C GLY A 104 -10.93 -10.30 -14.64
N THR A 105 -9.98 -10.27 -15.59
CA THR A 105 -10.18 -9.54 -16.87
C THR A 105 -10.92 -10.34 -17.94
N THR A 106 -11.61 -9.64 -18.86
CA THR A 106 -12.42 -10.25 -19.92
C THR A 106 -11.58 -11.15 -20.83
N HIS A 107 -12.04 -12.39 -21.04
CA HIS A 107 -11.42 -13.33 -21.99
C HIS A 107 -11.66 -12.92 -23.45
N LEU A 108 -10.77 -13.31 -24.35
CA LEU A 108 -10.87 -13.02 -25.78
C LEU A 108 -10.66 -14.29 -26.62
N ILE A 109 -11.63 -14.62 -27.46
CA ILE A 109 -11.53 -15.71 -28.44
C ILE A 109 -11.78 -15.17 -29.84
N VAL A 110 -10.87 -15.46 -30.77
CA VAL A 110 -10.95 -15.09 -32.20
C VAL A 110 -10.91 -16.37 -33.04
N THR A 111 -11.96 -16.66 -33.80
CA THR A 111 -12.03 -17.89 -34.63
C THR A 111 -11.22 -17.77 -35.92
N GLY A 112 -10.87 -16.56 -36.34
CA GLY A 112 -9.98 -16.27 -37.48
C GLY A 112 -8.59 -15.79 -37.07
N ASN A 113 -7.92 -15.10 -37.99
CA ASN A 113 -6.66 -14.40 -37.72
C ASN A 113 -6.85 -13.13 -36.88
N ALA A 114 -5.84 -12.79 -36.07
CA ALA A 114 -5.78 -11.55 -35.31
C ALA A 114 -4.53 -10.74 -35.69
N GLN A 115 -4.69 -9.44 -35.92
CA GLN A 115 -3.60 -8.49 -36.12
C GLN A 115 -3.74 -7.34 -35.12
N VAL A 116 -2.67 -7.07 -34.37
CA VAL A 116 -2.64 -6.05 -33.31
C VAL A 116 -1.33 -5.27 -33.42
N HIS A 117 -1.30 -3.99 -33.07
CA HIS A 117 -0.04 -3.25 -32.99
C HIS A 117 0.76 -3.64 -31.74
N ASN A 118 0.17 -3.46 -30.55
CA ASN A 118 0.73 -3.87 -29.25
C ASN A 118 -0.25 -4.77 -28.50
N ALA A 119 0.23 -5.82 -27.84
CA ALA A 119 -0.56 -6.68 -26.97
C ALA A 119 0.15 -6.82 -25.61
N VAL A 120 -0.39 -6.19 -24.56
CA VAL A 120 0.12 -6.29 -23.19
C VAL A 120 -0.98 -6.92 -22.33
N ILE A 121 -0.93 -8.24 -22.17
CA ILE A 121 -1.98 -9.09 -21.63
C ILE A 121 -1.48 -9.88 -20.42
N GLY A 122 -2.40 -10.33 -19.57
CA GLY A 122 -2.09 -11.12 -18.38
C GLY A 122 -3.34 -11.42 -17.54
N GLY A 123 -3.42 -12.64 -17.02
CA GLY A 123 -4.55 -13.12 -16.20
C GLY A 123 -5.71 -13.81 -16.93
N GLN A 124 -5.84 -13.61 -18.24
CA GLN A 124 -6.99 -14.05 -19.03
C GLN A 124 -6.60 -15.08 -20.11
N LEU A 125 -7.60 -15.83 -20.58
CA LEU A 125 -7.52 -16.57 -21.84
C LEU A 125 -7.60 -15.62 -23.04
N VAL A 126 -6.56 -15.64 -23.86
CA VAL A 126 -6.56 -15.09 -25.23
C VAL A 126 -6.35 -16.24 -26.21
N CYS A 127 -7.34 -16.56 -27.02
CA CYS A 127 -7.26 -17.63 -28.02
C CYS A 127 -7.47 -17.09 -29.43
N VAL A 128 -6.56 -17.44 -30.35
CA VAL A 128 -6.63 -17.14 -31.77
C VAL A 128 -6.55 -18.46 -32.56
N GLN A 129 -7.65 -18.87 -33.19
CA GLN A 129 -7.69 -20.09 -34.00
C GLN A 129 -6.96 -19.94 -35.35
N GLY A 130 -6.78 -18.71 -35.83
CA GLY A 130 -5.92 -18.39 -36.96
C GLY A 130 -4.50 -18.00 -36.55
N ALA A 131 -3.83 -17.23 -37.41
CA ALA A 131 -2.51 -16.65 -37.11
C ALA A 131 -2.64 -15.37 -36.26
N LEU A 132 -1.74 -15.19 -35.29
CA LEU A 132 -1.61 -13.95 -34.52
C LEU A 132 -0.40 -13.16 -35.01
N ARG A 133 -0.63 -11.91 -35.43
CA ARG A 133 0.42 -10.97 -35.80
C ARG A 133 0.40 -9.75 -34.87
N VAL A 134 1.45 -9.59 -34.09
CA VAL A 134 1.71 -8.41 -33.27
C VAL A 134 2.80 -7.58 -33.93
N GLN A 135 2.55 -6.30 -34.21
CA GLN A 135 3.50 -5.49 -34.98
C GLN A 135 4.72 -5.07 -34.15
N ASP A 136 4.52 -4.81 -32.86
CA ASP A 136 5.53 -4.24 -31.98
C ASP A 136 5.75 -5.11 -30.74
N LEU A 137 5.10 -4.83 -29.61
CA LEU A 137 5.27 -5.58 -28.35
C LEU A 137 4.14 -6.60 -28.12
N LEU A 138 4.49 -7.86 -27.88
CA LEU A 138 3.64 -8.88 -27.25
C LEU A 138 4.18 -9.18 -25.84
N TRP A 139 3.44 -8.85 -24.79
CA TRP A 139 3.78 -9.21 -23.41
C TRP A 139 2.66 -10.04 -22.80
N GLY A 140 2.94 -11.31 -22.49
CA GLY A 140 2.10 -12.18 -21.66
C GLY A 140 2.67 -12.31 -20.24
N HIS A 141 1.84 -12.08 -19.23
CA HIS A 141 2.26 -12.03 -17.83
C HIS A 141 1.25 -12.72 -16.90
N TYR A 142 1.74 -13.28 -15.80
CA TYR A 142 0.99 -13.89 -14.70
C TYR A 142 0.45 -15.30 -14.97
N ASN A 143 0.63 -16.20 -14.00
CA ASN A 143 0.41 -17.64 -14.14
C ASN A 143 -1.06 -18.04 -14.31
N HIS A 144 -2.02 -17.16 -13.99
CA HIS A 144 -3.44 -17.39 -14.26
C HIS A 144 -3.84 -17.14 -15.72
N GLY A 145 -2.98 -16.53 -16.52
CA GLY A 145 -3.27 -16.20 -17.92
C GLY A 145 -2.80 -17.24 -18.94
N GLU A 146 -3.44 -17.26 -20.10
CA GLU A 146 -3.15 -18.22 -21.16
C GLU A 146 -3.27 -17.59 -22.56
N LEU A 147 -2.24 -17.76 -23.39
CA LEU A 147 -2.28 -17.43 -24.82
C LEU A 147 -2.23 -18.69 -25.68
N ARG A 148 -3.27 -18.88 -26.50
CA ARG A 148 -3.37 -19.95 -27.49
C ARG A 148 -3.40 -19.39 -28.91
N VAL A 149 -2.56 -19.91 -29.79
CA VAL A 149 -2.51 -19.51 -31.21
C VAL A 149 -2.35 -20.75 -32.09
N HIS A 150 -3.34 -21.08 -32.92
CA HIS A 150 -3.30 -22.31 -33.73
C HIS A 150 -2.65 -22.13 -35.12
N GLY A 151 -2.66 -20.92 -35.68
CA GLY A 151 -2.20 -20.63 -37.05
C GLY A 151 -0.78 -20.09 -37.17
N GLY A 152 -0.03 -19.99 -36.07
CA GLY A 152 1.31 -19.43 -35.99
C GLY A 152 1.36 -18.01 -35.41
N LEU A 153 2.52 -17.66 -34.84
CA LEU A 153 2.78 -16.41 -34.13
C LEU A 153 3.84 -15.58 -34.87
N GLN A 154 3.54 -14.31 -35.12
CA GLN A 154 4.53 -13.32 -35.58
C GLN A 154 4.55 -12.12 -34.64
N ALA A 155 5.71 -11.77 -34.10
CA ALA A 155 5.90 -10.59 -33.28
C ALA A 155 7.27 -9.94 -33.55
N ARG A 156 7.41 -8.63 -33.32
CA ARG A 156 8.74 -8.00 -33.31
C ARG A 156 9.43 -8.28 -31.98
N VAL A 157 8.81 -7.88 -30.87
CA VAL A 157 9.26 -8.21 -29.51
C VAL A 157 8.20 -9.07 -28.85
N ALA A 158 8.60 -10.21 -28.28
CA ALA A 158 7.74 -11.00 -27.41
C ALA A 158 8.40 -11.19 -26.04
N LEU A 159 7.62 -10.96 -24.99
CA LEU A 159 7.99 -11.08 -23.59
C LEU A 159 6.98 -11.98 -22.87
N PHE A 160 7.44 -13.07 -22.27
CA PHE A 160 6.62 -13.97 -21.49
C PHE A 160 7.23 -14.16 -20.11
N THR A 161 6.46 -13.85 -19.08
CA THR A 161 6.95 -13.70 -17.70
C THR A 161 5.98 -14.33 -16.71
N ASP A 162 6.48 -14.67 -15.53
CA ASP A 162 5.66 -15.12 -14.39
C ASP A 162 4.75 -16.32 -14.73
N GLU A 163 5.38 -17.38 -15.26
CA GLU A 163 4.74 -18.67 -15.60
C GLU A 163 3.53 -18.61 -16.56
N TYR A 164 3.36 -17.51 -17.30
CA TYR A 164 2.25 -17.31 -18.25
C TYR A 164 2.09 -18.47 -19.26
N HIS A 165 0.91 -19.07 -19.35
CA HIS A 165 0.72 -20.29 -20.15
C HIS A 165 0.68 -20.02 -21.67
N LEU A 166 1.44 -20.79 -22.44
CA LEU A 166 1.61 -20.59 -23.90
C LEU A 166 1.36 -21.87 -24.69
N HIS A 167 0.44 -21.80 -25.65
CA HIS A 167 0.14 -22.86 -26.60
C HIS A 167 0.17 -22.31 -28.04
N ILE A 168 1.35 -22.39 -28.67
CA ILE A 168 1.55 -21.93 -30.05
C ILE A 168 1.67 -23.13 -30.98
N GLU A 169 0.68 -23.31 -31.86
CA GLU A 169 0.74 -24.25 -32.98
C GLU A 169 1.12 -23.50 -34.26
N GLY A 170 1.85 -24.17 -35.16
CA GLY A 170 2.34 -23.56 -36.39
C GLY A 170 3.68 -22.83 -36.24
N PRO A 171 4.10 -22.04 -37.24
CA PRO A 171 5.40 -21.36 -37.24
C PRO A 171 5.42 -20.17 -36.27
N GLU A 172 6.50 -20.06 -35.49
CA GLU A 172 6.79 -18.91 -34.61
C GLU A 172 7.91 -18.05 -35.23
N GLN A 173 7.64 -16.77 -35.43
CA GLN A 173 8.56 -15.77 -35.98
C GLN A 173 8.61 -14.55 -35.07
N VAL A 174 9.54 -14.55 -34.11
CA VAL A 174 9.77 -13.45 -33.18
C VAL A 174 11.17 -12.89 -33.42
N GLU A 175 11.32 -11.57 -33.61
CA GLU A 175 12.64 -10.95 -33.82
C GLU A 175 13.45 -10.90 -32.51
N PHE A 176 12.83 -10.49 -31.41
CA PHE A 176 13.41 -10.47 -30.06
C PHE A 176 12.49 -11.20 -29.08
N LEU A 177 12.89 -12.39 -28.66
CA LEU A 177 12.13 -13.22 -27.72
C LEU A 177 12.80 -13.21 -26.33
N LEU A 178 12.06 -12.75 -25.33
CA LEU A 178 12.36 -12.86 -23.90
C LEU A 178 11.30 -13.79 -23.28
N ASP A 179 11.69 -14.98 -22.86
CA ASP A 179 10.74 -16.03 -22.49
C ASP A 179 11.21 -16.75 -21.23
N GLU A 180 10.60 -16.43 -20.09
CA GLU A 180 10.90 -17.08 -18.80
C GLU A 180 10.07 -18.36 -18.57
N VAL A 181 9.14 -18.67 -19.48
CA VAL A 181 8.13 -19.71 -19.27
C VAL A 181 8.55 -21.01 -19.97
N ARG A 182 9.04 -20.94 -21.21
CA ARG A 182 9.31 -22.12 -22.04
C ARG A 182 10.81 -22.50 -22.01
N PRO A 183 11.15 -23.80 -22.00
CA PRO A 183 12.54 -24.28 -22.09
C PRO A 183 13.16 -24.14 -23.50
N ALA A 184 12.64 -23.23 -24.32
CA ALA A 184 13.12 -22.99 -25.69
C ALA A 184 14.57 -22.46 -25.68
N PRO A 185 15.37 -22.66 -26.74
CA PRO A 185 16.66 -21.98 -26.87
C PRO A 185 16.45 -20.49 -27.09
N HIS A 186 16.53 -19.68 -26.02
CA HIS A 186 16.23 -18.25 -26.04
C HIS A 186 17.38 -17.40 -25.49
N LEU A 187 17.44 -16.14 -25.92
CA LEU A 187 18.46 -15.15 -25.54
C LEU A 187 18.35 -14.68 -24.07
N ALA A 188 17.28 -15.03 -23.36
CA ALA A 188 17.06 -14.68 -21.95
C ALA A 188 17.52 -15.76 -20.95
N GLU A 189 17.90 -16.96 -21.39
CA GLU A 189 18.23 -18.08 -20.47
C GLU A 189 19.45 -17.76 -19.58
N PHE A 190 20.25 -16.74 -19.92
CA PHE A 190 21.47 -16.38 -19.19
C PHE A 190 21.63 -14.89 -18.89
N SER A 191 20.68 -14.02 -19.23
CA SER A 191 20.80 -12.60 -18.86
C SER A 191 19.49 -11.82 -18.98
N SER A 192 19.01 -11.33 -17.85
CA SER A 192 17.98 -10.29 -17.76
C SER A 192 18.43 -8.96 -18.38
N GLU A 193 19.70 -8.80 -18.72
CA GLU A 193 20.26 -7.52 -19.18
C GLU A 193 19.91 -7.19 -20.63
N VAL A 194 19.45 -8.16 -21.43
CA VAL A 194 18.89 -7.86 -22.76
C VAL A 194 17.67 -6.95 -22.66
N LEU A 195 16.94 -7.00 -21.55
CA LEU A 195 15.80 -6.13 -21.26
C LEU A 195 16.19 -4.66 -21.33
N GLY A 196 17.36 -4.27 -20.81
CA GLY A 196 17.85 -2.88 -20.87
C GLY A 196 18.26 -2.41 -22.27
N ALA A 197 18.41 -3.31 -23.24
CA ALA A 197 18.54 -2.97 -24.65
C ALA A 197 17.19 -2.85 -25.35
N VAL A 198 16.19 -3.61 -24.89
CA VAL A 198 14.85 -3.69 -25.48
C VAL A 198 13.93 -2.59 -24.97
N PHE A 199 13.91 -2.32 -23.66
CA PHE A 199 13.08 -1.31 -23.02
C PHE A 199 13.90 -0.06 -22.68
N ALA A 200 13.24 1.08 -22.73
CA ALA A 200 13.83 2.34 -22.30
C ALA A 200 13.87 2.42 -20.75
N PRO A 201 14.84 3.13 -20.14
CA PRO A 201 15.02 3.16 -18.69
C PRO A 201 13.80 3.62 -17.88
N GLU A 202 12.93 4.45 -18.45
CA GLU A 202 11.67 4.90 -17.85
C GLU A 202 10.69 3.75 -17.56
N PHE A 203 10.77 2.64 -18.30
CA PHE A 203 9.92 1.47 -18.09
C PHE A 203 10.48 0.48 -17.07
N HIS A 204 11.65 0.76 -16.48
CA HIS A 204 12.22 -0.11 -15.45
C HIS A 204 11.57 0.15 -14.10
N SER A 205 11.34 -0.92 -13.33
CA SER A 205 10.82 -0.82 -11.97
C SER A 205 11.94 -0.64 -10.96
N GLY A 206 11.92 0.48 -10.23
CA GLY A 206 12.75 0.71 -9.06
C GLY A 206 14.26 0.49 -9.23
N VAL A 207 14.91 0.11 -8.13
CA VAL A 207 16.34 -0.23 -8.06
C VAL A 207 16.46 -1.73 -7.83
N ASP A 208 16.31 -2.49 -8.91
CA ASP A 208 16.22 -3.95 -8.87
C ASP A 208 17.49 -4.63 -9.43
N ALA A 209 17.93 -5.74 -8.83
CA ALA A 209 19.10 -6.50 -9.27
C ALA A 209 18.82 -7.37 -10.51
N GLY A 210 17.57 -7.73 -10.78
CA GLY A 210 17.12 -8.60 -11.85
C GLY A 210 17.20 -10.09 -11.52
N GLU A 211 17.18 -10.42 -10.22
CA GLU A 211 17.26 -11.79 -9.71
C GLU A 211 15.86 -12.41 -9.50
N ASP A 212 14.83 -11.57 -9.40
CA ASP A 212 13.41 -11.98 -9.26
C ASP A 212 12.69 -12.14 -10.62
N GLY A 213 13.43 -12.13 -11.73
CA GLY A 213 12.90 -12.28 -13.09
C GLY A 213 12.66 -10.97 -13.85
N LEU A 214 12.27 -11.07 -15.12
CA LEU A 214 12.07 -9.97 -16.05
C LEU A 214 10.84 -9.13 -15.69
N ALA A 215 9.79 -9.74 -15.13
CA ALA A 215 8.61 -9.00 -14.68
C ALA A 215 8.96 -7.99 -13.58
N ALA A 216 9.76 -8.40 -12.60
CA ALA A 216 10.20 -7.53 -11.50
C ALA A 216 11.02 -6.32 -11.99
N LEU A 217 11.70 -6.46 -13.13
CA LEU A 217 12.50 -5.39 -13.73
C LEU A 217 11.68 -4.30 -14.45
N LEU A 218 10.39 -4.54 -14.74
CA LEU A 218 9.56 -3.63 -15.54
C LEU A 218 8.41 -3.04 -14.75
N ASP A 219 8.18 -1.74 -14.91
CA ASP A 219 6.95 -1.10 -14.50
C ASP A 219 5.87 -1.38 -15.56
N ARG A 220 5.16 -2.49 -15.35
CA ARG A 220 4.07 -2.92 -16.24
C ARG A 220 2.99 -1.84 -16.40
N ARG A 221 2.71 -1.04 -15.36
CA ARG A 221 1.69 0.02 -15.43
C ARG A 221 2.11 1.12 -16.40
N GLN A 222 3.38 1.53 -16.35
CA GLN A 222 3.92 2.49 -17.31
C GLN A 222 3.96 1.95 -18.74
N VAL A 223 4.31 0.68 -18.92
CA VAL A 223 4.27 0.04 -20.25
C VAL A 223 2.84 0.04 -20.82
N VAL A 224 1.84 -0.33 -20.01
CA VAL A 224 0.41 -0.25 -20.41
C VAL A 224 0.02 1.18 -20.78
N ALA A 225 0.39 2.16 -19.96
CA ALA A 225 0.07 3.56 -20.21
C ALA A 225 0.68 4.06 -21.53
N ALA A 226 1.94 3.73 -21.81
CA ALA A 226 2.62 4.13 -23.04
C ALA A 226 1.96 3.51 -24.29
N VAL A 227 1.69 2.19 -24.27
CA VAL A 227 1.05 1.56 -25.44
C VAL A 227 -0.38 2.05 -25.66
N ARG A 228 -1.12 2.40 -24.59
CA ARG A 228 -2.45 3.04 -24.68
C ARG A 228 -2.37 4.46 -25.25
N ALA A 229 -1.30 5.20 -24.96
CA ALA A 229 -1.06 6.51 -25.55
C ALA A 229 -0.63 6.43 -27.04
N GLY A 230 -0.38 5.23 -27.56
CA GLY A 230 0.15 5.02 -28.92
C GLY A 230 1.67 5.14 -29.01
N ASP A 231 2.36 5.26 -27.88
CA ASP A 231 3.82 5.27 -27.81
C ASP A 231 4.38 3.84 -27.83
N SER A 232 5.66 3.69 -28.20
CA SER A 232 6.35 2.40 -28.15
C SER A 232 7.12 2.27 -26.84
N ALA A 233 6.86 1.17 -26.12
CA ALA A 233 7.59 0.84 -24.89
C ALA A 233 8.98 0.23 -25.16
N VAL A 234 9.28 -0.10 -26.41
CA VAL A 234 10.47 -0.85 -26.82
C VAL A 234 11.27 -0.11 -27.89
N HIS A 235 12.59 -0.21 -27.84
CA HIS A 235 13.48 0.39 -28.85
C HIS A 235 13.29 -0.23 -30.24
N GLY A 236 13.71 0.49 -31.28
CA GLY A 236 13.68 0.00 -32.65
C GLY A 236 14.66 -1.15 -32.87
N SER A 237 14.36 -2.06 -33.81
CA SER A 237 15.20 -3.25 -34.04
C SER A 237 16.67 -2.93 -34.36
N ALA A 238 16.93 -1.82 -35.07
CA ALA A 238 18.29 -1.36 -35.35
C ALA A 238 19.04 -0.92 -34.09
N ASP A 239 18.35 -0.25 -33.15
CA ASP A 239 18.93 0.21 -31.89
C ASP A 239 19.22 -0.97 -30.98
N ILE A 240 18.29 -1.94 -30.88
CA ILE A 240 18.50 -3.18 -30.12
C ILE A 240 19.70 -3.95 -30.68
N GLN A 241 19.80 -4.14 -32.00
CA GLN A 241 20.92 -4.84 -32.64
C GLN A 241 22.26 -4.09 -32.47
N ALA A 242 22.24 -2.76 -32.48
CA ALA A 242 23.44 -1.93 -32.27
C ALA A 242 23.92 -1.98 -30.82
N ALA A 243 23.01 -1.99 -29.85
CA ALA A 243 23.31 -2.16 -28.43
C ALA A 243 23.75 -3.60 -28.10
N TRP A 244 23.16 -4.58 -28.79
CA TRP A 244 23.30 -6.02 -28.52
C TRP A 244 23.78 -6.85 -29.72
N PRO A 245 24.95 -6.56 -30.31
CA PRO A 245 25.49 -7.34 -31.42
C PRO A 245 25.82 -8.77 -31.00
N LEU A 246 25.32 -9.75 -31.77
CA LEU A 246 25.51 -11.18 -31.53
C LEU A 246 26.22 -11.87 -32.70
N ALA A 247 27.23 -12.69 -32.39
CA ALA A 247 27.93 -13.52 -33.38
C ALA A 247 27.20 -14.86 -33.61
N HIS A 248 26.00 -14.83 -34.21
CA HIS A 248 25.18 -16.04 -34.47
C HIS A 248 25.91 -17.11 -35.29
N ASP A 249 26.87 -16.70 -36.12
CA ASP A 249 27.70 -17.54 -36.99
C ASP A 249 28.90 -18.19 -36.28
N LEU A 250 29.11 -17.95 -34.97
CA LEU A 250 30.26 -18.47 -34.23
C LEU A 250 30.31 -20.02 -34.22
N CYS A 251 29.16 -20.65 -33.97
CA CYS A 251 28.99 -22.10 -33.94
C CYS A 251 27.82 -22.49 -34.85
N ALA A 252 27.92 -23.62 -35.54
CA ALA A 252 26.87 -24.10 -36.46
C ALA A 252 25.60 -24.57 -35.73
N ASP A 253 25.77 -25.07 -34.51
CA ASP A 253 24.72 -25.47 -33.58
C ASP A 253 25.18 -25.19 -32.12
N ASN A 254 24.37 -25.57 -31.14
CA ASN A 254 24.68 -25.40 -29.72
C ASN A 254 25.25 -26.68 -29.07
N ALA A 255 25.59 -27.72 -29.84
CA ALA A 255 26.02 -29.00 -29.29
C ALA A 255 27.42 -28.91 -28.66
N ILE A 256 27.68 -29.77 -27.66
CA ILE A 256 29.04 -29.97 -27.14
C ILE A 256 29.79 -30.83 -28.16
N SER A 257 30.64 -30.20 -28.97
CA SER A 257 31.37 -30.87 -30.05
C SER A 257 32.79 -30.33 -30.18
N VAL A 258 33.69 -31.14 -30.77
CA VAL A 258 35.07 -30.71 -31.08
C VAL A 258 35.07 -29.40 -31.88
N GLN A 259 34.18 -29.28 -32.86
CA GLN A 259 34.10 -28.09 -33.71
C GLN A 259 33.69 -26.85 -32.91
N ASN A 260 32.68 -26.95 -32.05
CA ASN A 260 32.18 -25.81 -31.29
C ASN A 260 33.14 -25.41 -30.16
N ILE A 261 33.80 -26.36 -29.49
CA ILE A 261 34.85 -26.04 -28.49
C ILE A 261 36.00 -25.30 -29.15
N LEU A 262 36.51 -25.79 -30.28
CA LEU A 262 37.57 -25.10 -31.03
C LEU A 262 37.13 -23.71 -31.50
N ALA A 263 35.87 -23.55 -31.92
CA ALA A 263 35.33 -22.24 -32.30
C ALA A 263 35.29 -21.25 -31.13
N VAL A 264 34.96 -21.72 -29.92
CA VAL A 264 34.90 -20.89 -28.69
C VAL A 264 36.29 -20.48 -28.20
N VAL A 265 37.25 -21.42 -28.13
CA VAL A 265 38.58 -21.12 -27.61
C VAL A 265 39.42 -20.29 -28.59
N HIS A 266 39.16 -20.37 -29.90
CA HIS A 266 39.86 -19.56 -30.91
C HIS A 266 39.13 -18.26 -31.27
N THR A 267 38.69 -17.53 -30.25
CA THR A 267 38.02 -16.22 -30.39
C THR A 267 38.90 -15.06 -29.93
N PRO A 268 38.60 -13.82 -30.34
CA PRO A 268 39.24 -12.61 -29.82
C PRO A 268 38.89 -12.29 -28.35
N VAL A 269 38.09 -13.14 -27.69
CA VAL A 269 37.81 -13.01 -26.25
C VAL A 269 39.08 -13.25 -25.43
N ILE A 270 39.96 -14.14 -25.88
CA ILE A 270 41.31 -14.31 -25.32
C ILE A 270 42.19 -13.21 -25.91
N ALA A 271 42.77 -12.39 -25.03
CA ALA A 271 43.54 -11.24 -25.47
C ALA A 271 44.81 -11.65 -26.22
N HIS A 272 45.28 -10.79 -27.13
CA HIS A 272 46.47 -11.04 -27.93
C HIS A 272 47.71 -11.14 -27.01
N LYS A 273 48.28 -12.36 -26.89
CA LYS A 273 49.39 -12.84 -26.02
C LYS A 273 48.96 -13.57 -24.74
N GLU A 274 47.68 -13.65 -24.47
CA GLU A 274 47.15 -14.50 -23.41
C GLU A 274 46.77 -15.88 -23.98
N HIS A 275 46.68 -16.86 -23.10
CA HIS A 275 46.25 -18.21 -23.45
C HIS A 275 44.92 -18.60 -22.79
N LYS A 276 44.44 -17.79 -21.84
CA LYS A 276 43.21 -18.04 -21.09
C LYS A 276 42.38 -16.76 -21.00
N ALA A 277 41.06 -16.92 -20.92
CA ALA A 277 40.14 -15.86 -20.52
C ALA A 277 39.12 -16.42 -19.53
N TYR A 278 38.62 -15.54 -18.66
CA TYR A 278 37.68 -15.86 -17.59
C TYR A 278 36.41 -15.05 -17.76
N GLY A 279 35.29 -15.59 -17.29
CA GLY A 279 34.00 -14.92 -17.25
C GLY A 279 33.05 -15.64 -16.31
N TRP A 280 31.93 -14.99 -16.00
CA TRP A 280 30.89 -15.59 -15.18
C TRP A 280 29.52 -15.02 -15.54
N PHE A 281 28.47 -15.74 -15.16
CA PHE A 281 27.07 -15.35 -15.25
C PHE A 281 26.29 -16.07 -14.14
N GLY A 282 25.47 -15.34 -13.38
CA GLY A 282 24.83 -15.86 -12.17
C GLY A 282 25.82 -16.56 -11.24
N GLN A 283 25.52 -17.80 -10.86
CA GLN A 283 26.37 -18.68 -10.05
C GLN A 283 27.35 -19.55 -10.85
N THR A 284 27.48 -19.30 -12.16
CA THR A 284 28.39 -20.07 -13.04
C THR A 284 29.59 -19.23 -13.43
N ASP A 285 30.80 -19.70 -13.13
CA ASP A 285 32.04 -19.18 -13.66
C ASP A 285 32.64 -20.14 -14.69
N PHE A 286 33.43 -19.60 -15.61
CA PHE A 286 34.10 -20.41 -16.61
C PHE A 286 35.47 -19.84 -16.98
N SER A 287 36.31 -20.72 -17.52
CA SER A 287 37.53 -20.33 -18.21
C SER A 287 37.63 -21.03 -19.56
N ILE A 288 38.10 -20.28 -20.56
CA ILE A 288 38.44 -20.80 -21.88
C ILE A 288 39.95 -20.79 -22.02
N CYS A 289 40.52 -21.88 -22.55
CA CYS A 289 41.96 -22.06 -22.65
C CYS A 289 42.33 -22.52 -24.05
N GLN A 290 43.25 -21.79 -24.69
CA GLN A 290 43.91 -22.24 -25.92
C GLN A 290 45.07 -23.16 -25.59
N ARG A 291 45.32 -24.12 -26.49
CA ARG A 291 46.44 -25.05 -26.35
C ARG A 291 47.78 -24.31 -26.27
N HIS A 292 48.50 -24.48 -25.17
CA HIS A 292 49.81 -23.86 -24.93
C HIS A 292 50.65 -24.72 -23.98
N VAL A 293 51.90 -24.31 -23.77
CA VAL A 293 52.74 -24.81 -22.67
C VAL A 293 52.75 -23.71 -21.62
N ASP A 294 52.31 -24.03 -20.41
CA ASP A 294 52.28 -23.06 -19.32
C ASP A 294 53.69 -22.80 -18.74
N GLU A 295 53.80 -21.89 -17.78
CA GLU A 295 55.07 -21.44 -17.20
C GLU A 295 55.83 -22.58 -16.48
N ASP A 296 55.10 -23.61 -16.03
CA ASP A 296 55.64 -24.79 -15.36
C ASP A 296 56.12 -25.88 -16.36
N GLY A 297 55.86 -25.67 -17.65
CA GLY A 297 56.24 -26.59 -18.72
C GLY A 297 55.19 -27.67 -19.01
N ASP A 298 54.00 -27.58 -18.41
CA ASP A 298 52.91 -28.52 -18.61
C ASP A 298 52.15 -28.19 -19.91
N GLN A 299 51.77 -29.25 -20.63
CA GLN A 299 50.94 -29.10 -21.82
C GLN A 299 49.48 -28.90 -21.42
N ARG A 300 48.89 -27.79 -21.87
CA ARG A 300 47.47 -27.50 -21.77
C ARG A 300 46.82 -27.71 -23.12
N ASP A 301 45.79 -28.53 -23.19
CA ASP A 301 44.96 -28.71 -24.40
C ASP A 301 43.94 -27.57 -24.56
N ASP A 302 43.30 -27.52 -25.73
CA ASP A 302 42.15 -26.63 -25.96
C ASP A 302 40.98 -27.09 -25.07
N ASN A 303 40.58 -26.28 -24.10
CA ASN A 303 39.56 -26.67 -23.13
C ASN A 303 38.69 -25.52 -22.66
N VAL A 304 37.51 -25.88 -22.16
CA VAL A 304 36.58 -25.03 -21.42
C VAL A 304 36.32 -25.69 -20.07
N PHE A 305 36.63 -24.97 -19.01
CA PHE A 305 36.31 -25.37 -17.64
C PHE A 305 35.15 -24.51 -17.16
N ILE A 306 34.14 -25.15 -16.55
CA ILE A 306 32.92 -24.48 -16.07
C ILE A 306 32.63 -24.96 -14.65
N THR A 307 32.40 -24.02 -13.75
CA THR A 307 31.99 -24.31 -12.36
C THR A 307 30.62 -23.69 -12.13
N VAL A 308 29.66 -24.54 -11.76
CA VAL A 308 28.37 -24.12 -11.19
C VAL A 308 28.54 -24.21 -9.68
N TRP A 309 28.54 -23.05 -9.01
CA TRP A 309 29.04 -22.89 -7.65
C TRP A 309 28.64 -24.00 -6.70
N LYS A 310 29.65 -24.64 -6.09
CA LYS A 310 29.51 -25.71 -5.10
C LYS A 310 28.47 -26.78 -5.47
N THR A 311 28.22 -26.98 -6.77
CA THR A 311 27.23 -27.92 -7.29
C THR A 311 27.91 -28.86 -8.29
N TRP A 312 28.52 -28.30 -9.34
CA TRP A 312 29.15 -29.06 -10.42
C TRP A 312 30.42 -28.37 -10.94
N ASP A 313 31.44 -29.16 -11.26
CA ASP A 313 32.50 -28.74 -12.17
C ASP A 313 32.45 -29.59 -13.44
N PHE A 314 32.69 -28.94 -14.58
CA PHE A 314 32.76 -29.56 -15.89
C PHE A 314 34.09 -29.19 -16.57
N TYR A 315 34.73 -30.19 -17.18
CA TYR A 315 35.95 -30.01 -17.97
C TYR A 315 35.72 -30.57 -19.37
N LEU A 316 35.64 -29.68 -20.36
CA LEU A 316 35.37 -29.99 -21.76
C LEU A 316 36.65 -29.76 -22.56
N SER A 317 37.34 -30.82 -22.99
CA SER A 317 38.66 -30.73 -23.62
C SER A 317 38.70 -31.38 -25.00
N VAL A 318 39.53 -30.81 -25.90
CA VAL A 318 39.86 -31.38 -27.21
C VAL A 318 41.31 -31.86 -27.18
N GLU A 319 41.49 -33.14 -26.87
CA GLU A 319 42.81 -33.77 -26.78
C GLU A 319 43.33 -34.19 -28.16
N GLN A 320 44.62 -33.98 -28.40
CA GLN A 320 45.29 -34.42 -29.63
C GLN A 320 45.80 -35.84 -29.50
N VAL A 321 44.95 -36.83 -29.76
CA VAL A 321 45.28 -38.24 -29.56
C VAL A 321 46.01 -38.82 -30.79
N PRO A 322 47.14 -39.51 -30.62
CA PRO A 322 47.79 -40.22 -31.71
C PRO A 322 46.91 -41.40 -32.19
N PRO A 323 46.71 -41.59 -33.50
CA PRO A 323 45.97 -42.72 -34.05
C PRO A 323 46.57 -44.04 -33.57
N ALA A 324 45.72 -45.03 -33.29
CA ALA A 324 46.12 -46.35 -32.80
C ALA A 324 46.96 -47.10 -33.87
N HIS A 325 48.28 -46.93 -33.83
CA HIS A 325 49.22 -47.60 -34.72
C HIS A 325 49.86 -48.81 -34.03
N GLY A 326 50.08 -49.88 -34.79
CA GLY A 326 50.85 -51.05 -34.35
C GLY A 326 52.33 -50.69 -34.06
N PRO A 327 53.04 -51.50 -33.26
CA PRO A 327 54.37 -51.17 -32.73
C PRO A 327 55.43 -50.83 -33.80
N LEU A 328 55.32 -51.41 -35.01
CA LEU A 328 56.22 -51.15 -36.14
C LEU A 328 56.10 -49.73 -36.73
N GLN A 329 54.90 -49.13 -36.73
CA GLN A 329 54.68 -47.78 -37.27
C GLN A 329 55.10 -46.68 -36.29
N ARG A 330 54.97 -46.91 -34.97
CA ARG A 330 55.49 -46.01 -33.93
C ARG A 330 57.02 -45.93 -33.97
N LEU A 331 57.69 -47.06 -34.20
CA LEU A 331 59.15 -47.14 -34.38
C LEU A 331 59.62 -46.42 -35.64
N ALA A 332 58.88 -46.54 -36.75
CA ALA A 332 59.21 -45.85 -38.00
C ALA A 332 59.08 -44.31 -37.89
N ALA A 333 58.08 -43.79 -37.18
CA ALA A 333 57.90 -42.35 -36.95
C ALA A 333 59.02 -41.76 -36.05
N ALA A 334 59.42 -42.49 -35.00
CA ALA A 334 60.49 -42.08 -34.10
C ALA A 334 61.88 -42.01 -34.77
N VAL A 335 62.18 -42.96 -35.67
CA VAL A 335 63.47 -43.00 -36.40
C VAL A 335 63.54 -41.92 -37.50
N LEU A 336 62.41 -41.52 -38.07
CA LEU A 336 62.34 -40.53 -39.17
C LEU A 336 62.11 -39.07 -38.72
N ARG A 337 62.00 -38.80 -37.41
CA ARG A 337 61.64 -37.47 -36.86
C ARG A 337 60.42 -36.84 -37.55
N ARG A 338 59.43 -37.65 -37.93
CA ARG A 338 58.18 -37.16 -38.51
C ARG A 338 57.16 -36.91 -37.40
N SER A 339 56.48 -35.76 -37.44
CA SER A 339 55.35 -35.48 -36.54
C SER A 339 54.29 -36.55 -36.74
N VAL A 340 53.94 -37.27 -35.68
CA VAL A 340 52.84 -38.24 -35.69
C VAL A 340 51.56 -37.43 -35.89
N PRO A 341 50.77 -37.69 -36.95
CA PRO A 341 49.50 -36.98 -37.14
C PRO A 341 48.58 -37.34 -35.98
N THR A 342 48.06 -36.35 -35.24
CA THR A 342 47.07 -36.54 -34.17
C THR A 342 45.67 -36.33 -34.71
N THR A 343 44.67 -36.91 -34.05
CA THR A 343 43.25 -36.64 -34.30
C THR A 343 42.63 -36.00 -33.06
N PRO A 344 41.87 -34.89 -33.21
CA PRO A 344 41.20 -34.28 -32.08
C PRO A 344 40.12 -35.22 -31.54
N GLN A 345 40.13 -35.45 -30.22
CA GLN A 345 39.15 -36.27 -29.52
C GLN A 345 38.51 -35.46 -28.39
N LEU A 346 37.19 -35.59 -28.24
CA LEU A 346 36.45 -34.94 -27.18
C LEU A 346 36.59 -35.73 -25.87
N THR A 347 37.04 -35.05 -24.82
CA THR A 347 37.04 -35.55 -23.44
C THR A 347 36.11 -34.67 -22.62
N LEU A 348 35.11 -35.28 -21.97
CA LEU A 348 34.17 -34.61 -21.06
C LEU A 348 34.31 -35.23 -19.68
N LEU A 349 34.66 -34.42 -18.69
CA LEU A 349 34.73 -34.83 -17.29
C LEU A 349 33.80 -33.96 -16.45
N TYR A 350 33.27 -34.53 -15.37
CA TYR A 350 32.49 -33.80 -14.38
C TYR A 350 32.83 -34.27 -12.96
N ARG A 351 32.55 -33.42 -11.97
CA ARG A 351 32.51 -33.81 -10.55
C ARG A 351 31.38 -33.06 -9.83
N ARG A 352 30.76 -33.74 -8.86
CA ARG A 352 29.69 -33.19 -8.00
C ARG A 352 30.29 -32.71 -6.69
N TYR A 353 29.72 -31.67 -6.11
CA TYR A 353 30.07 -31.23 -4.76
C TYR A 353 29.21 -31.91 -3.70
N ASN A 354 29.78 -32.08 -2.50
CA ASN A 354 29.07 -32.56 -1.33
C ASN A 354 29.51 -31.74 -0.12
N GLN A 355 28.55 -31.07 0.55
CA GLN A 355 28.82 -30.16 1.68
C GLN A 355 29.90 -29.10 1.37
N GLY A 356 29.89 -28.54 0.15
CA GLY A 356 30.83 -27.51 -0.27
C GLY A 356 32.20 -28.01 -0.75
N GLU A 357 32.49 -29.32 -0.64
CA GLU A 357 33.74 -29.93 -1.09
C GLU A 357 33.59 -30.63 -2.45
N PRO A 358 34.54 -30.50 -3.38
CA PRO A 358 34.48 -31.16 -4.69
C PRO A 358 34.76 -32.67 -4.57
N GLY A 359 33.93 -33.47 -5.24
CA GLY A 359 34.15 -34.92 -5.38
C GLY A 359 35.23 -35.30 -6.42
N GLU A 360 35.32 -36.60 -6.70
CA GLU A 360 36.25 -37.14 -7.70
C GLU A 360 35.78 -36.87 -9.13
N TRP A 361 36.74 -36.66 -10.03
CA TRP A 361 36.48 -36.50 -11.47
C TRP A 361 36.00 -37.81 -12.11
N GLN A 362 34.92 -37.71 -12.89
CA GLN A 362 34.29 -38.83 -13.58
C GLN A 362 34.09 -38.49 -15.06
N ALA A 363 34.09 -39.50 -15.92
CA ALA A 363 33.78 -39.31 -17.34
C ALA A 363 32.29 -39.00 -17.52
N LEU A 364 31.99 -37.96 -18.29
CA LEU A 364 30.63 -37.55 -18.63
C LEU A 364 30.26 -38.08 -20.02
N ALA A 365 29.24 -38.95 -20.09
CA ALA A 365 28.68 -39.43 -21.34
C ALA A 365 27.15 -39.42 -21.31
N GLU A 366 26.54 -39.27 -22.49
CA GLU A 366 25.09 -39.27 -22.63
C GLU A 366 24.47 -40.55 -22.03
N GLY A 367 23.50 -40.38 -21.14
CA GLY A 367 22.80 -41.48 -20.44
C GLY A 367 23.54 -42.09 -19.24
N THR A 368 24.72 -41.59 -18.86
CA THR A 368 25.45 -42.09 -17.66
C THR A 368 25.01 -41.40 -16.37
N ASP A 369 24.82 -40.09 -16.39
CA ASP A 369 24.22 -39.27 -15.33
C ASP A 369 23.33 -38.19 -15.99
N PRO A 370 22.00 -38.38 -16.05
CA PRO A 370 21.10 -37.44 -16.71
C PRO A 370 21.10 -36.04 -16.10
N GLU A 371 21.29 -35.94 -14.78
CA GLU A 371 21.28 -34.66 -14.05
C GLU A 371 22.55 -33.87 -14.37
N ALA A 372 23.72 -34.51 -14.28
CA ALA A 372 24.99 -33.90 -14.64
C ALA A 372 25.06 -33.54 -16.13
N TRP A 373 24.49 -34.38 -17.00
CA TRP A 373 24.42 -34.12 -18.44
C TRP A 373 23.57 -32.88 -18.75
N GLN A 374 22.39 -32.77 -18.15
CA GLN A 374 21.52 -31.59 -18.33
C GLN A 374 22.19 -30.32 -17.79
N ALA A 375 22.77 -30.38 -16.60
CA ALA A 375 23.49 -29.25 -15.99
C ALA A 375 24.69 -28.80 -16.86
N CYS A 376 25.44 -29.75 -17.42
CA CYS A 376 26.55 -29.46 -18.33
C CYS A 376 26.07 -28.79 -19.63
N GLN A 377 24.96 -29.26 -20.21
CA GLN A 377 24.37 -28.64 -21.39
C GLN A 377 23.91 -27.22 -21.13
N THR A 378 23.24 -26.97 -20.01
CA THR A 378 22.83 -25.61 -19.60
C THR A 378 24.05 -24.71 -19.40
N ALA A 379 25.06 -25.16 -18.65
CA ALA A 379 26.26 -24.38 -18.38
C ALA A 379 27.04 -24.07 -19.66
N TRP A 380 27.17 -25.04 -20.58
CA TRP A 380 27.78 -24.85 -21.89
C TRP A 380 27.04 -23.82 -22.76
N ARG A 381 25.70 -23.84 -22.73
CA ARG A 381 24.89 -22.84 -23.45
C ARG A 381 25.14 -21.43 -22.95
N GLY A 382 25.28 -21.23 -21.63
CA GLY A 382 25.62 -19.94 -21.05
C GLY A 382 27.00 -19.44 -21.48
N VAL A 383 28.01 -20.34 -21.54
CA VAL A 383 29.33 -20.00 -22.09
C VAL A 383 29.23 -19.58 -23.56
N LEU A 384 28.49 -20.33 -24.39
CA LEU A 384 28.27 -19.98 -25.79
C LEU A 384 27.62 -18.60 -25.94
N ASP A 385 26.60 -18.30 -25.14
CA ASP A 385 25.91 -17.01 -25.17
C ASP A 385 26.86 -15.86 -24.78
N TYR A 386 27.57 -15.99 -23.66
CA TYR A 386 28.57 -15.01 -23.23
C TYR A 386 29.61 -14.74 -24.32
N VAL A 387 30.18 -15.79 -24.92
CA VAL A 387 31.23 -15.67 -25.95
C VAL A 387 30.67 -15.07 -27.24
N ARG A 388 29.45 -15.42 -27.66
CA ARG A 388 28.78 -14.83 -28.82
C ARG A 388 28.57 -13.32 -28.65
N LYS A 389 28.12 -12.89 -27.47
CA LYS A 389 27.99 -11.47 -27.11
C LYS A 389 29.36 -10.77 -27.12
N ALA A 390 30.38 -11.37 -26.50
CA ALA A 390 31.73 -10.79 -26.45
C ALA A 390 32.37 -10.65 -27.84
N VAL A 391 32.23 -11.66 -28.70
CA VAL A 391 32.71 -11.61 -30.10
C VAL A 391 31.91 -10.59 -30.90
N GLY A 392 30.59 -10.52 -30.70
CA GLY A 392 29.73 -9.51 -31.31
C GLY A 392 30.16 -8.09 -30.96
N GLN A 393 30.38 -7.81 -29.67
CA GLN A 393 30.94 -6.54 -29.18
C GLN A 393 32.29 -6.25 -29.84
N HIS A 394 33.22 -7.21 -29.87
CA HIS A 394 34.53 -7.02 -30.53
C HIS A 394 34.38 -6.67 -32.02
N ARG A 395 33.54 -7.41 -32.77
CA ARG A 395 33.27 -7.14 -34.20
C ARG A 395 32.68 -5.75 -34.42
N ALA A 396 31.85 -5.28 -33.49
CA ALA A 396 31.25 -3.94 -33.49
C ALA A 396 32.14 -2.85 -32.85
N ARG A 397 33.38 -3.16 -32.42
CA ARG A 397 34.33 -2.26 -31.74
C ARG A 397 33.89 -1.76 -30.35
N TYR A 398 33.23 -2.63 -29.59
CA TYR A 398 32.83 -2.46 -28.18
C TYR A 398 31.91 -1.26 -27.90
N PRO A 399 30.76 -1.13 -28.57
CA PRO A 399 29.82 -0.03 -28.35
C PRO A 399 29.36 0.11 -26.89
N LEU A 400 29.08 -1.00 -26.19
CA LEU A 400 28.66 -0.96 -24.78
C LEU A 400 29.76 -0.43 -23.86
N TYR A 401 31.00 -0.86 -24.05
CA TYR A 401 32.13 -0.36 -23.26
C TYR A 401 32.39 1.13 -23.53
N GLN A 402 32.22 1.59 -24.77
CA GLN A 402 32.31 3.01 -25.11
C GLN A 402 31.22 3.84 -24.39
N ARG A 403 30.00 3.31 -24.30
CA ARG A 403 28.92 3.92 -23.51
C ARG A 403 29.27 3.95 -22.01
N LEU A 404 29.79 2.85 -21.46
CA LEU A 404 30.22 2.78 -20.06
C LEU A 404 31.19 3.89 -19.69
N VAL A 405 32.28 4.04 -20.45
CA VAL A 405 33.31 5.05 -20.15
C VAL A 405 32.84 6.48 -20.42
N ALA A 406 31.83 6.67 -21.28
CA ALA A 406 31.21 7.97 -21.53
C ALA A 406 30.22 8.37 -20.43
N THR A 407 29.51 7.39 -19.85
CA THR A 407 28.54 7.62 -18.77
C THR A 407 29.24 7.76 -17.42
N LEU A 408 30.13 6.84 -17.06
CA LEU A 408 30.83 6.81 -15.77
C LEU A 408 32.21 7.46 -15.89
N THR A 409 32.20 8.79 -16.04
CA THR A 409 33.42 9.60 -15.98
C THR A 409 33.81 9.88 -14.53
N ALA A 410 35.08 10.24 -14.29
CA ALA A 410 35.54 10.64 -12.96
C ALA A 410 34.72 11.81 -12.38
N GLU A 411 34.35 12.79 -13.22
CA GLU A 411 33.53 13.94 -12.84
C GLU A 411 32.11 13.52 -12.41
N HIS A 412 31.48 12.61 -13.15
CA HIS A 412 30.15 12.12 -12.79
C HIS A 412 30.17 11.34 -11.47
N ILE A 413 31.14 10.45 -11.30
CA ILE A 413 31.31 9.67 -10.07
C ILE A 413 31.59 10.61 -8.89
N GLU A 414 32.46 11.60 -9.05
CA GLU A 414 32.74 12.61 -8.02
C GLU A 414 31.48 13.38 -7.64
N ARG A 415 30.73 13.90 -8.62
CA ARG A 415 29.50 14.66 -8.36
C ARG A 415 28.47 13.81 -7.61
N PHE A 416 28.28 12.56 -8.02
CA PHE A 416 27.32 11.65 -7.39
C PHE A 416 27.75 11.26 -5.97
N THR A 417 29.01 10.86 -5.79
CA THR A 417 29.56 10.45 -4.48
C THR A 417 29.82 11.61 -3.52
N SER A 418 29.64 12.86 -3.95
CA SER A 418 29.72 14.05 -3.09
C SER A 418 28.36 14.49 -2.53
N LEU A 419 27.28 13.75 -2.79
CA LEU A 419 25.97 14.04 -2.21
C LEU A 419 25.98 13.83 -0.68
N PRO A 420 25.18 14.59 0.10
CA PRO A 420 25.18 14.53 1.57
C PRO A 420 25.01 13.14 2.17
N VAL A 421 24.29 12.24 1.48
CA VAL A 421 24.12 10.85 1.93
C VAL A 421 25.47 10.11 2.06
N PHE A 422 26.45 10.41 1.20
CA PHE A 422 27.78 9.79 1.20
C PHE A 422 28.83 10.58 2.02
N THR A 423 28.55 11.82 2.39
CA THR A 423 29.49 12.67 3.15
C THR A 423 29.11 12.82 4.61
N ASP A 424 27.80 12.74 4.93
CA ASP A 424 27.28 13.05 6.26
C ASP A 424 26.74 11.78 6.95
N GLN A 425 26.08 10.88 6.21
CA GLN A 425 25.46 9.66 6.75
C GLN A 425 26.38 8.44 6.61
N TYR A 426 26.63 8.01 5.38
CA TYR A 426 27.45 6.86 5.03
C TYR A 426 28.83 7.30 4.54
N ASN A 427 29.67 7.75 5.47
CA ASN A 427 30.91 8.47 5.19
C ASN A 427 32.18 7.78 5.71
N ASP A 428 32.09 6.54 6.19
CA ASP A 428 33.25 5.76 6.61
C ASP A 428 33.24 4.38 5.96
N TRP A 429 34.14 4.20 4.99
CA TRP A 429 34.23 2.98 4.19
C TRP A 429 34.61 1.72 4.99
N TRP A 430 35.23 1.89 6.16
CA TRP A 430 35.72 0.79 6.98
C TRP A 430 34.83 0.51 8.20
N ASP A 431 33.74 1.27 8.37
CA ASP A 431 32.71 1.05 9.38
C ASP A 431 31.50 0.40 8.72
N SER A 432 31.11 -0.80 9.17
CA SER A 432 30.00 -1.56 8.58
C SER A 432 28.65 -0.83 8.63
N ASP A 433 28.46 0.06 9.61
CA ASP A 433 27.21 0.80 9.78
C ASP A 433 27.19 2.08 8.94
N ARG A 434 28.33 2.47 8.36
CA ARG A 434 28.53 3.77 7.69
C ARG A 434 29.22 3.67 6.33
N ASN A 435 29.44 2.47 5.81
CA ASN A 435 30.11 2.26 4.52
C ASN A 435 29.15 2.23 3.32
N GLY A 436 27.84 2.10 3.56
CA GLY A 436 26.81 2.07 2.54
C GLY A 436 25.46 1.56 3.06
N TRP A 437 24.49 1.40 2.17
CA TRP A 437 23.16 0.89 2.48
C TRP A 437 22.55 0.17 1.27
N TRP A 438 21.45 -0.54 1.49
CA TRP A 438 20.64 -1.15 0.43
C TRP A 438 19.64 -0.15 -0.15
N GLU A 439 19.82 0.21 -1.42
CA GLU A 439 18.82 0.92 -2.22
C GLU A 439 18.07 -0.11 -3.08
N GLY A 440 16.86 -0.48 -2.66
CA GLY A 440 16.16 -1.62 -3.24
C GLY A 440 16.99 -2.90 -3.09
N ASN A 441 17.25 -3.59 -4.21
CA ASN A 441 18.02 -4.83 -4.27
C ASN A 441 19.53 -4.60 -4.50
N ILE A 442 19.99 -3.34 -4.41
CA ILE A 442 21.38 -2.97 -4.70
C ILE A 442 21.98 -2.26 -3.48
N TRP A 443 23.02 -2.84 -2.92
CA TRP A 443 23.86 -2.18 -1.92
C TRP A 443 24.75 -1.14 -2.58
N VAL A 444 24.79 0.07 -2.04
CA VAL A 444 25.51 1.22 -2.57
C VAL A 444 26.41 1.79 -1.47
N GLY A 445 27.69 1.96 -1.79
CA GLY A 445 28.64 2.60 -0.89
C GLY A 445 29.68 3.39 -1.65
N ALA A 446 30.14 4.50 -1.06
CA ALA A 446 31.14 5.38 -1.67
C ALA A 446 32.29 5.67 -0.71
N ARG A 447 33.53 5.67 -1.23
CA ARG A 447 34.73 6.07 -0.50
C ARG A 447 35.18 7.44 -0.96
N GLN A 448 35.37 8.35 -0.01
CA GLN A 448 36.04 9.62 -0.27
C GLN A 448 37.57 9.46 -0.26
N PRO A 449 38.31 10.29 -1.03
CA PRO A 449 39.77 10.32 -0.95
C PRO A 449 40.26 10.54 0.48
N CYS A 450 41.10 9.66 1.00
CA CYS A 450 41.59 9.72 2.37
C CYS A 450 42.93 9.00 2.57
N MET A 451 43.51 9.15 3.77
CA MET A 451 44.64 8.35 4.25
C MET A 451 44.11 7.29 5.22
N HIS A 452 44.36 6.01 4.96
CA HIS A 452 43.98 4.92 5.86
C HIS A 452 45.20 4.02 6.09
N GLU A 453 45.51 3.75 7.36
CA GLU A 453 46.71 3.01 7.78
C GLU A 453 48.04 3.50 7.18
N GLY A 454 48.12 4.80 6.83
CA GLY A 454 49.31 5.41 6.24
C GLY A 454 49.42 5.27 4.72
N GLU A 455 48.44 4.64 4.06
CA GLU A 455 48.35 4.54 2.61
C GLU A 455 47.27 5.49 2.04
N PRO A 456 47.53 6.14 0.90
CA PRO A 456 46.54 6.98 0.23
C PRO A 456 45.52 6.12 -0.51
N TRP A 457 44.24 6.36 -0.27
CA TRP A 457 43.14 5.71 -0.96
C TRP A 457 42.35 6.74 -1.77
N GLY A 458 42.21 6.47 -3.08
CA GLY A 458 41.41 7.29 -3.99
C GLY A 458 39.90 7.06 -3.83
N ARG A 459 39.12 7.86 -4.56
CA ARG A 459 37.66 7.75 -4.58
C ARG A 459 37.20 6.42 -5.17
N ALA A 460 36.16 5.83 -4.59
CA ALA A 460 35.56 4.59 -5.10
C ALA A 460 34.05 4.59 -4.94
N LEU A 461 33.35 3.91 -5.85
CA LEU A 461 31.93 3.58 -5.76
C LEU A 461 31.79 2.06 -5.85
N LYS A 462 31.12 1.44 -4.89
CA LYS A 462 30.79 0.01 -4.91
C LYS A 462 29.27 -0.16 -5.02
N LEU A 463 28.89 -1.05 -5.95
CA LEU A 463 27.52 -1.50 -6.14
C LEU A 463 27.53 -3.02 -5.94
N SER A 464 26.77 -3.53 -4.98
CA SER A 464 26.71 -4.96 -4.64
C SER A 464 25.27 -5.44 -4.68
N TRP A 465 25.06 -6.71 -5.01
CA TRP A 465 23.72 -7.30 -5.02
C TRP A 465 23.82 -8.77 -4.66
N ARG A 466 22.69 -9.34 -4.20
CA ARG A 466 22.61 -10.78 -3.94
C ARG A 466 22.67 -11.53 -5.26
N ASN A 467 23.59 -12.47 -5.39
CA ASN A 467 23.75 -13.34 -6.53
C ASN A 467 23.72 -14.77 -5.99
N GLY A 468 22.54 -15.40 -6.03
CA GLY A 468 22.29 -16.73 -5.49
C GLY A 468 22.09 -16.80 -3.97
N ASP A 469 22.16 -18.02 -3.45
CA ASP A 469 21.98 -18.36 -2.04
C ASP A 469 23.29 -18.84 -1.41
N GLU A 470 23.44 -18.64 -0.10
CA GLU A 470 24.55 -19.19 0.66
C GLU A 470 24.48 -20.72 0.69
N ALA A 471 25.59 -21.37 0.34
CA ALA A 471 25.76 -22.81 0.43
C ALA A 471 26.47 -23.20 1.74
N PRO A 472 26.36 -24.46 2.21
CA PRO A 472 27.10 -24.93 3.37
C PRO A 472 28.61 -24.63 3.26
N GLY A 473 29.15 -24.02 4.33
CA GLY A 473 30.57 -23.63 4.42
C GLY A 473 30.93 -22.36 3.65
N ASP A 474 29.96 -21.51 3.30
CA ASP A 474 30.21 -20.14 2.83
C ASP A 474 30.49 -19.20 4.01
N ASP A 475 31.38 -18.23 3.79
CA ASP A 475 31.54 -17.07 4.69
C ASP A 475 30.32 -16.14 4.58
N GLU A 476 30.13 -15.28 5.58
CA GLU A 476 29.08 -14.25 5.55
C GLU A 476 29.23 -13.35 4.31
N ASP A 477 28.11 -12.99 3.68
CA ASP A 477 28.02 -12.19 2.46
C ASP A 477 28.60 -12.82 1.18
N ASN A 478 29.00 -14.09 1.19
CA ASN A 478 29.62 -14.73 0.03
C ASN A 478 28.65 -14.96 -1.15
N ALA A 479 27.34 -14.88 -0.89
CA ALA A 479 26.28 -14.89 -1.89
C ALA A 479 26.04 -13.50 -2.55
N HIS A 480 27.00 -12.58 -2.47
CA HIS A 480 26.88 -11.25 -3.08
C HIS A 480 27.96 -10.99 -4.13
N SER A 481 27.52 -10.57 -5.32
CA SER A 481 28.40 -10.02 -6.34
C SER A 481 28.62 -8.52 -6.13
N ALA A 482 29.72 -8.01 -6.67
CA ALA A 482 30.00 -6.57 -6.60
C ALA A 482 30.66 -6.02 -7.87
N TYR A 483 30.26 -4.81 -8.25
CA TYR A 483 31.02 -3.91 -9.09
C TYR A 483 31.71 -2.87 -8.22
N GLN A 484 32.98 -2.58 -8.54
CA GLN A 484 33.71 -1.49 -7.92
C GLN A 484 34.31 -0.60 -9.00
N ILE A 485 34.03 0.70 -8.88
CA ILE A 485 34.49 1.73 -9.78
C ILE A 485 35.49 2.57 -8.99
N ASN A 486 36.76 2.49 -9.35
CA ASN A 486 37.82 3.28 -8.71
C ASN A 486 38.16 4.48 -9.59
N VAL A 487 38.31 5.65 -8.99
CA VAL A 487 38.82 6.84 -9.65
C VAL A 487 40.27 7.02 -9.23
N ASP A 488 41.19 6.77 -10.15
CA ASP A 488 42.60 7.11 -9.99
C ASP A 488 42.80 8.57 -10.39
N GLU A 489 43.02 9.42 -9.38
CA GLU A 489 43.35 10.83 -9.53
C GLU A 489 44.77 10.94 -10.08
N ALA A 490 44.92 10.76 -11.39
CA ALA A 490 46.21 10.77 -12.07
C ALA A 490 47.04 12.01 -11.70
N ARG A 491 48.31 11.80 -11.31
CA ARG A 491 49.24 12.90 -10.95
C ARG A 491 49.56 13.83 -12.12
N GLU A 492 49.47 13.34 -13.36
CA GLU A 492 49.54 14.09 -14.62
C GLU A 492 48.59 13.44 -15.66
N GLY A 493 47.60 14.18 -16.16
CA GLY A 493 46.58 13.69 -17.11
C GLY A 493 45.16 13.71 -16.55
N PRO A 494 44.12 13.37 -17.34
CA PRO A 494 42.76 13.23 -16.84
C PRO A 494 42.67 12.03 -15.88
N ALA A 495 41.85 12.15 -14.84
CA ALA A 495 41.59 11.06 -13.90
C ALA A 495 41.08 9.81 -14.64
N LEU A 496 41.61 8.65 -14.26
CA LEU A 496 41.29 7.36 -14.87
C LEU A 496 40.21 6.66 -14.05
N VAL A 497 39.26 6.03 -14.73
CA VAL A 497 38.21 5.24 -14.10
C VAL A 497 38.50 3.76 -14.38
N GLU A 498 38.66 2.99 -13.32
CA GLU A 498 38.88 1.55 -13.38
C GLU A 498 37.62 0.81 -12.92
N PHE A 499 37.17 -0.14 -13.74
CA PHE A 499 36.00 -0.96 -13.47
C PHE A 499 36.47 -2.36 -13.08
N ALA A 500 36.09 -2.80 -11.89
CA ALA A 500 36.35 -4.14 -11.40
C ALA A 500 35.03 -4.82 -11.00
N TYR A 501 35.04 -6.14 -11.07
CA TYR A 501 33.88 -6.98 -10.74
C TYR A 501 34.33 -8.24 -10.00
N ALA A 502 33.43 -8.79 -9.19
CA ALA A 502 33.59 -10.08 -8.54
C ALA A 502 32.24 -10.78 -8.50
N GLN A 503 32.25 -12.08 -8.73
CA GLN A 503 31.07 -12.93 -8.60
C GLN A 503 30.68 -13.11 -7.12
N ARG A 504 31.66 -13.03 -6.22
CA ARG A 504 31.46 -13.13 -4.78
C ARG A 504 32.27 -12.08 -4.04
N GLN A 505 31.82 -11.71 -2.83
CA GLN A 505 32.57 -10.77 -2.00
C GLN A 505 33.93 -11.30 -1.54
N SER A 506 34.06 -12.62 -1.36
CA SER A 506 35.33 -13.24 -0.97
C SER A 506 36.34 -13.34 -2.13
N ASP A 507 35.87 -13.23 -3.38
CA ASP A 507 36.73 -13.33 -4.54
C ASP A 507 37.62 -12.09 -4.69
N SER A 508 38.82 -12.32 -5.25
CA SER A 508 39.64 -11.20 -5.73
C SER A 508 38.93 -10.51 -6.88
N ARG A 509 38.73 -9.19 -6.76
CA ARG A 509 38.12 -8.38 -7.81
C ARG A 509 39.00 -8.37 -9.06
N ALA A 510 38.43 -8.78 -10.18
CA ALA A 510 39.11 -8.78 -11.48
C ALA A 510 38.74 -7.51 -12.28
N PRO A 511 39.58 -7.07 -13.23
CA PRO A 511 39.19 -6.02 -14.18
C PRO A 511 38.00 -6.45 -15.03
N LEU A 512 37.02 -5.57 -15.22
CA LEU A 512 35.84 -5.83 -16.05
C LEU A 512 36.25 -5.92 -17.55
N PRO A 513 36.08 -7.08 -18.22
CA PRO A 513 36.45 -7.23 -19.63
C PRO A 513 35.59 -6.36 -20.54
N ARG A 514 36.18 -5.78 -21.59
CA ARG A 514 35.46 -4.91 -22.55
C ARG A 514 34.33 -5.61 -23.31
N GLY A 515 34.43 -6.93 -23.45
CA GLY A 515 33.44 -7.78 -24.10
C GLY A 515 32.37 -8.35 -23.16
N ALA A 516 32.43 -8.06 -21.86
CA ALA A 516 31.48 -8.57 -20.86
C ALA A 516 30.13 -7.82 -20.95
N ALA A 517 29.39 -8.07 -22.02
CA ALA A 517 28.20 -7.29 -22.41
C ALA A 517 27.13 -7.24 -21.31
N ASP A 518 26.85 -8.38 -20.67
CA ASP A 518 25.85 -8.48 -19.59
C ASP A 518 26.27 -7.64 -18.38
N HIS A 519 27.51 -7.79 -17.90
CA HIS A 519 28.03 -7.02 -16.76
C HIS A 519 28.07 -5.51 -17.01
N ILE A 520 28.48 -5.09 -18.21
CA ILE A 520 28.52 -3.67 -18.58
C ILE A 520 27.10 -3.08 -18.59
N THR A 521 26.12 -3.84 -19.11
CA THR A 521 24.72 -3.41 -19.16
C THR A 521 24.10 -3.35 -17.78
N ARG A 522 24.34 -4.37 -16.94
CA ARG A 522 23.93 -4.37 -15.53
C ARG A 522 24.48 -3.18 -14.78
N LEU A 523 25.78 -2.90 -14.93
CA LEU A 523 26.44 -1.79 -14.26
C LEU A 523 25.85 -0.43 -14.69
N LEU A 524 25.59 -0.23 -15.98
CA LEU A 524 24.94 0.98 -16.48
C LEU A 524 23.52 1.14 -15.91
N ARG A 525 22.76 0.05 -15.84
CA ARG A 525 21.41 0.01 -15.27
C ARG A 525 21.42 0.35 -13.78
N PHE A 526 22.28 -0.32 -13.01
CA PHE A 526 22.45 -0.10 -11.57
C PHE A 526 22.80 1.34 -11.27
N TYR A 527 23.85 1.87 -11.92
CA TYR A 527 24.26 3.26 -11.72
C TYR A 527 23.15 4.25 -12.06
N GLY A 528 22.47 4.07 -13.21
CA GLY A 528 21.40 4.98 -13.64
C GLY A 528 20.20 5.01 -12.68
N ALA A 529 19.75 3.84 -12.23
CA ALA A 529 18.62 3.73 -11.30
C ALA A 529 18.96 4.33 -9.92
N VAL A 530 20.12 3.95 -9.38
CA VAL A 530 20.61 4.44 -8.08
C VAL A 530 20.83 5.96 -8.09
N GLU A 531 21.51 6.50 -9.11
CA GLU A 531 21.79 7.94 -9.21
C GLU A 531 20.49 8.76 -9.29
N ALA A 532 19.53 8.34 -10.11
CA ALA A 532 18.26 9.04 -10.28
C ALA A 532 17.46 9.12 -8.97
N ARG A 533 17.39 8.00 -8.24
CA ARG A 533 16.65 7.90 -6.98
C ARG A 533 17.26 8.76 -5.88
N ILE A 534 18.57 8.63 -5.66
CA ILE A 534 19.29 9.37 -4.61
C ILE A 534 19.28 10.88 -4.90
N ARG A 535 19.45 11.29 -6.16
CA ARG A 535 19.41 12.72 -6.52
C ARG A 535 18.03 13.33 -6.27
N THR A 536 16.97 12.62 -6.65
CA THR A 536 15.59 13.06 -6.40
C THR A 536 15.32 13.23 -4.90
N GLN A 537 15.75 12.29 -4.08
CA GLN A 537 15.62 12.37 -2.63
C GLN A 537 16.40 13.57 -2.05
N ALA A 538 17.65 13.78 -2.51
CA ALA A 538 18.47 14.89 -2.06
C ALA A 538 17.86 16.26 -2.43
N GLU A 539 17.27 16.38 -3.62
CA GLU A 539 16.55 17.59 -4.07
C GLU A 539 15.32 17.86 -3.20
N GLN A 540 14.53 16.83 -2.89
CA GLN A 540 13.38 16.94 -2.00
C GLN A 540 13.78 17.35 -0.58
N ASP A 541 14.85 16.76 -0.03
CA ASP A 541 15.35 17.10 1.30
C ASP A 541 15.85 18.54 1.38
N ALA A 542 16.60 18.98 0.36
CA ALA A 542 17.06 20.35 0.25
C ALA A 542 15.88 21.33 0.17
N ALA A 543 14.84 20.99 -0.61
CA ALA A 543 13.61 21.78 -0.69
C ALA A 543 12.88 21.86 0.66
N ARG A 544 12.71 20.73 1.36
CA ARG A 544 12.12 20.69 2.70
C ARG A 544 12.89 21.56 3.70
N GLN A 545 14.22 21.50 3.69
CA GLN A 545 15.07 22.31 4.58
C GLN A 545 15.05 23.80 4.23
N ALA A 546 15.01 24.15 2.93
CA ALA A 546 14.86 25.53 2.49
C ALA A 546 13.51 26.11 2.94
N GLU A 547 12.45 25.33 2.78
CA GLU A 547 11.10 25.72 3.18
C GLU A 547 10.99 25.90 4.70
N ALA A 548 11.54 24.98 5.49
CA ALA A 548 11.60 25.11 6.94
C ALA A 548 12.32 26.40 7.40
N ARG A 549 13.43 26.75 6.73
CA ARG A 549 14.17 28.01 6.99
C ARG A 549 13.35 29.24 6.61
N ARG A 550 12.66 29.22 5.47
CA ARG A 550 11.75 30.28 5.01
C ARG A 550 10.62 30.52 6.02
N ILE A 551 9.94 29.45 6.43
CA ILE A 551 8.85 29.51 7.42
C ILE A 551 9.35 30.14 8.72
N LYS A 552 10.48 29.66 9.25
CA LYS A 552 11.07 30.18 10.49
C LYS A 552 11.39 31.67 10.42
N ALA A 553 11.86 32.16 9.26
CA ALA A 553 12.15 33.57 9.06
C ALA A 553 10.88 34.44 8.92
N ALA A 554 9.78 33.89 8.39
CA ALA A 554 8.55 34.63 8.13
C ALA A 554 7.68 34.89 9.38
N VAL A 555 7.77 34.04 10.41
CA VAL A 555 6.82 34.01 11.54
C VAL A 555 7.27 34.80 12.78
N GLN A 556 7.86 35.98 12.59
CA GLN A 556 8.28 36.86 13.70
C GLN A 556 7.21 37.92 14.03
N LEU A 557 6.88 38.08 15.32
CA LEU A 557 6.02 39.18 15.80
C LEU A 557 6.83 40.49 15.94
N LEU A 558 6.26 41.61 15.51
CA LEU A 558 6.82 42.95 15.66
C LEU A 558 6.65 43.51 17.09
N ALA A 559 5.61 43.05 17.79
CA ALA A 559 5.33 43.38 19.18
C ALA A 559 4.78 42.14 19.90
N THR A 560 5.14 41.97 21.16
CA THR A 560 4.70 40.86 22.02
C THR A 560 3.88 41.37 23.20
N PRO A 561 2.98 40.56 23.78
CA PRO A 561 2.19 40.94 24.95
C PRO A 561 3.03 41.40 26.16
N PRO A 562 2.46 42.29 27.03
CA PRO A 562 1.11 42.85 26.95
C PRO A 562 0.99 43.94 25.86
N LEU A 563 -0.04 43.85 25.03
CA LEU A 563 -0.33 44.81 23.97
C LEU A 563 -1.30 45.88 24.50
N ALA A 564 -1.13 47.14 24.10
CA ALA A 564 -2.13 48.15 24.41
C ALA A 564 -3.39 47.93 23.54
N ALA A 565 -4.57 48.20 24.12
CA ALA A 565 -5.86 47.88 23.50
C ALA A 565 -6.08 48.54 22.13
N ASP A 566 -5.42 49.67 21.86
CA ASP A 566 -5.53 50.46 20.63
C ASP A 566 -4.40 50.19 19.61
N VAL A 567 -3.48 49.28 19.89
CA VAL A 567 -2.40 48.93 18.94
C VAL A 567 -3.01 48.28 17.70
N PRO A 568 -2.73 48.80 16.48
CA PRO A 568 -3.19 48.19 15.24
C PRO A 568 -2.38 46.95 14.92
N ASP A 569 -2.98 46.00 14.21
CA ASP A 569 -2.34 44.71 13.93
C ASP A 569 -1.08 44.79 13.06
N VAL A 570 -0.96 45.82 12.22
CA VAL A 570 0.25 46.10 11.43
C VAL A 570 1.46 46.45 12.29
N ALA A 571 1.26 46.75 13.58
CA ALA A 571 2.33 46.93 14.56
C ALA A 571 2.64 45.64 15.34
N VAL A 572 1.86 44.57 15.14
CA VAL A 572 2.03 43.25 15.79
C VAL A 572 2.55 42.23 14.78
N PHE A 573 1.96 42.17 13.59
CA PHE A 573 2.34 41.27 12.51
C PHE A 573 3.08 42.05 11.41
N PRO A 574 4.22 41.54 10.90
CA PRO A 574 4.93 42.12 9.77
C PRO A 574 4.06 42.14 8.51
N LEU A 575 4.44 43.01 7.56
CA LEU A 575 3.67 43.24 6.33
C LEU A 575 3.41 41.94 5.55
N GLU A 576 4.39 41.05 5.51
CA GLU A 576 4.30 39.76 4.83
C GLU A 576 3.21 38.86 5.44
N LEU A 577 3.07 38.86 6.77
CA LEU A 577 1.99 38.12 7.44
C LEU A 577 0.64 38.81 7.26
N MET A 578 0.61 40.15 7.16
CA MET A 578 -0.61 40.90 6.86
C MET A 578 -1.12 40.59 5.44
N GLU A 579 -0.24 40.58 4.43
CA GLU A 579 -0.57 40.17 3.06
C GLU A 579 -1.02 38.70 3.00
N LEU A 580 -0.31 37.81 3.72
CA LEU A 580 -0.71 36.41 3.82
C LEU A 580 -2.09 36.26 4.46
N SER A 581 -2.41 37.02 5.50
CA SER A 581 -3.73 36.98 6.16
C SER A 581 -4.85 37.44 5.23
N ALA A 582 -4.63 38.49 4.43
CA ALA A 582 -5.63 38.97 3.47
C ALA A 582 -5.93 37.90 2.41
N ARG A 583 -4.90 37.21 1.90
CA ARG A 583 -5.07 36.09 0.98
C ARG A 583 -5.74 34.89 1.65
N TRP A 584 -5.29 34.50 2.83
CA TRP A 584 -5.87 33.40 3.61
C TRP A 584 -7.37 33.58 3.83
N GLN A 585 -7.79 34.81 4.17
CA GLN A 585 -9.19 35.15 4.33
C GLN A 585 -9.97 35.09 3.01
N ALA A 586 -9.46 35.71 1.94
CA ALA A 586 -10.14 35.71 0.65
C ALA A 586 -10.32 34.29 0.09
N ASP A 587 -9.25 33.50 0.12
CA ASP A 587 -9.22 32.11 -0.35
C ASP A 587 -10.16 31.23 0.50
N GLY A 588 -10.15 31.40 1.82
CA GLY A 588 -11.04 30.66 2.72
C GLY A 588 -12.52 30.96 2.49
N GLN A 589 -12.89 32.23 2.30
CA GLN A 589 -14.28 32.61 2.00
C GLN A 589 -14.75 32.03 0.66
N ALA A 590 -13.91 32.11 -0.37
CA ALA A 590 -14.22 31.57 -1.69
C ALA A 590 -14.39 30.05 -1.64
N TYR A 591 -13.48 29.34 -0.96
CA TYR A 591 -13.54 27.90 -0.78
C TYR A 591 -14.81 27.46 -0.05
N VAL A 592 -15.08 28.06 1.11
CA VAL A 592 -16.28 27.77 1.91
C VAL A 592 -17.56 28.05 1.13
N ALA A 593 -17.61 29.13 0.34
CA ALA A 593 -18.75 29.42 -0.52
C ALA A 593 -18.98 28.34 -1.59
N THR A 594 -17.91 27.83 -2.21
CA THR A 594 -17.97 26.72 -3.17
C THR A 594 -18.48 25.44 -2.51
N VAL A 595 -17.92 25.05 -1.36
CA VAL A 595 -18.35 23.84 -0.63
C VAL A 595 -19.82 23.94 -0.23
N ARG A 596 -20.25 25.09 0.30
CA ARG A 596 -21.67 25.34 0.64
C ARG A 596 -22.59 25.25 -0.58
N ALA A 597 -22.18 25.77 -1.73
CA ALA A 597 -22.97 25.71 -2.95
C ALA A 597 -23.10 24.27 -3.46
N HIS A 598 -22.03 23.48 -3.38
CA HIS A 598 -22.04 22.05 -3.71
C HIS A 598 -22.98 21.27 -2.79
N GLN A 599 -22.85 21.45 -1.48
CA GLN A 599 -23.72 20.82 -0.48
C GLN A 599 -25.21 21.18 -0.69
N LEU A 600 -25.50 22.44 -0.99
CA LEU A 600 -26.87 22.87 -1.29
C LEU A 600 -27.42 22.19 -2.55
N ALA A 601 -26.58 21.93 -3.55
CA ALA A 601 -26.98 21.20 -4.76
C ALA A 601 -27.29 19.72 -4.48
N GLN A 602 -26.53 19.09 -3.58
CA GLN A 602 -26.77 17.70 -3.14
C GLN A 602 -28.06 17.54 -2.32
N ASP A 603 -28.44 18.56 -1.55
CA ASP A 603 -29.68 18.53 -0.76
C ASP A 603 -30.96 18.71 -1.62
N MET A 604 -30.85 19.04 -2.91
CA MET A 604 -31.99 19.22 -3.79
C MET A 604 -32.46 17.85 -4.34
N PRO A 605 -33.72 17.44 -4.13
CA PRO A 605 -34.20 16.16 -4.63
C PRO A 605 -34.23 16.13 -6.16
N GLU A 606 -33.57 15.14 -6.77
CA GLU A 606 -33.76 14.79 -8.18
C GLU A 606 -35.24 14.49 -8.46
N PRO A 607 -35.78 14.89 -9.62
CA PRO A 607 -37.17 14.58 -9.97
C PRO A 607 -37.34 13.06 -10.15
N THR A 608 -38.13 12.46 -9.25
CA THR A 608 -38.50 11.04 -9.23
C THR A 608 -38.96 10.53 -10.60
N ALA A 609 -38.14 9.68 -11.23
CA ALA A 609 -38.54 8.81 -12.33
C ALA A 609 -38.61 7.36 -11.82
N GLY A 610 -39.81 6.97 -11.37
CA GLY A 610 -40.39 5.62 -11.35
C GLY A 610 -39.53 4.42 -10.94
N ASP A 611 -39.76 3.97 -9.71
CA ASP A 611 -39.66 2.61 -9.16
C ASP A 611 -39.08 1.50 -10.07
N ALA A 612 -37.87 1.05 -9.74
CA ALA A 612 -37.40 -0.30 -10.03
C ALA A 612 -36.62 -0.82 -8.83
N ALA A 613 -36.96 -2.05 -8.43
CA ALA A 613 -36.59 -2.71 -7.19
C ALA A 613 -35.07 -2.82 -6.97
N GLU A 614 -34.66 -2.49 -5.75
CA GLU A 614 -33.34 -2.76 -5.20
C GLU A 614 -33.17 -4.28 -5.02
N THR A 615 -32.15 -4.84 -5.69
CA THR A 615 -31.53 -6.10 -5.29
C THR A 615 -30.20 -5.76 -4.64
N ASP A 616 -30.07 -6.27 -3.43
CA ASP A 616 -28.93 -6.21 -2.52
C ASP A 616 -27.85 -7.19 -3.01
N ASP A 617 -26.78 -6.64 -3.58
CA ASP A 617 -25.63 -7.37 -4.09
C ASP A 617 -24.37 -6.70 -3.52
N GLY A 618 -23.92 -7.19 -2.35
CA GLY A 618 -22.71 -6.76 -1.68
C GLY A 618 -21.47 -6.90 -2.57
N SER A 619 -20.88 -5.77 -2.93
CA SER A 619 -19.53 -5.66 -3.48
C SER A 619 -18.83 -4.49 -2.80
N ASP A 620 -18.00 -4.82 -1.81
CA ASP A 620 -17.03 -3.91 -1.20
C ASP A 620 -15.86 -3.75 -2.18
N ASP A 621 -15.94 -2.75 -3.06
CA ASP A 621 -14.78 -2.18 -3.73
C ASP A 621 -14.96 -0.66 -3.75
N GLU A 622 -14.45 -0.01 -2.70
CA GLU A 622 -14.33 1.44 -2.61
C GLU A 622 -13.32 1.91 -3.67
N ALA A 623 -13.82 2.17 -4.87
CA ALA A 623 -13.23 3.22 -5.68
C ALA A 623 -13.38 4.51 -4.87
N GLU A 624 -12.27 5.06 -4.37
CA GLU A 624 -12.23 6.45 -3.89
C GLU A 624 -12.89 7.31 -4.97
N GLU A 625 -14.12 7.75 -4.74
CA GLU A 625 -14.76 8.75 -5.56
C GLU A 625 -13.86 9.99 -5.48
N GLU A 626 -13.07 10.20 -6.52
CA GLU A 626 -12.19 11.35 -6.66
C GLU A 626 -13.03 12.61 -6.40
N SER A 627 -12.81 13.25 -5.26
CA SER A 627 -13.63 14.34 -4.77
C SER A 627 -13.82 15.39 -5.87
N THR A 628 -15.06 15.60 -6.29
CA THR A 628 -15.38 16.61 -7.32
C THR A 628 -15.13 18.05 -6.86
N LEU A 629 -14.80 18.25 -5.57
CA LEU A 629 -14.43 19.55 -5.00
C LEU A 629 -12.92 19.82 -5.16
N PRO A 630 -12.52 21.05 -5.55
CA PRO A 630 -11.10 21.40 -5.62
C PRO A 630 -10.46 21.36 -4.22
N PRO A 631 -9.13 21.11 -4.11
CA PRO A 631 -8.43 21.16 -2.84
C PRO A 631 -8.46 22.58 -2.24
N ASP A 632 -8.44 22.68 -0.91
CA ASP A 632 -8.43 23.98 -0.22
C ASP A 632 -7.15 24.76 -0.59
N PRO A 633 -7.26 25.94 -1.24
CA PRO A 633 -6.11 26.74 -1.68
C PRO A 633 -5.18 27.17 -0.54
N ARG A 634 -5.67 27.15 0.71
CA ARG A 634 -4.89 27.49 1.91
C ARG A 634 -3.82 26.45 2.25
N GLN A 635 -3.88 25.23 1.68
CA GLN A 635 -2.92 24.14 1.91
C GLN A 635 -1.46 24.58 1.70
N ALA A 636 -1.18 25.36 0.65
CA ALA A 636 0.18 25.82 0.35
C ALA A 636 0.78 26.71 1.46
N ALA A 637 -0.06 27.46 2.18
CA ALA A 637 0.36 28.35 3.26
C ALA A 637 0.24 27.73 4.66
N ALA A 638 -0.46 26.61 4.79
CA ALA A 638 -0.81 25.97 6.06
C ALA A 638 0.41 25.71 6.99
N PRO A 639 1.58 25.24 6.49
CA PRO A 639 2.77 25.08 7.33
C PRO A 639 3.28 26.40 7.95
N THR A 640 3.15 27.52 7.22
CA THR A 640 3.56 28.84 7.72
C THR A 640 2.62 29.33 8.80
N VAL A 641 1.31 29.21 8.57
CA VAL A 641 0.28 29.67 9.53
C VAL A 641 0.29 28.82 10.78
N LEU A 642 0.52 27.52 10.67
CA LEU A 642 0.70 26.65 11.84
C LEU A 642 1.95 27.03 12.65
N GLN A 643 3.07 27.34 11.99
CA GLN A 643 4.24 27.83 12.72
C GLN A 643 3.95 29.18 13.42
N LEU A 644 3.15 30.05 12.82
CA LEU A 644 2.69 31.28 13.46
C LEU A 644 1.79 30.98 14.67
N ALA A 645 0.89 30.00 14.58
CA ALA A 645 0.05 29.54 15.69
C ALA A 645 0.91 29.09 16.88
N ARG A 646 2.01 28.36 16.63
CA ARG A 646 2.98 27.97 17.67
C ARG A 646 3.62 29.19 18.36
N VAL A 647 4.04 30.19 17.58
CA VAL A 647 4.62 31.44 18.11
C VAL A 647 3.61 32.22 18.95
N VAL A 648 2.37 32.35 18.47
CA VAL A 648 1.27 33.02 19.19
C VAL A 648 0.92 32.29 20.48
N HIS A 649 0.78 30.96 20.42
CA HIS A 649 0.42 30.12 21.56
C HIS A 649 1.43 30.25 22.72
N GLN A 650 2.74 30.35 22.43
CA GLN A 650 3.79 30.48 23.43
C GLN A 650 3.63 31.70 24.35
N HIS A 651 2.94 32.76 23.90
CA HIS A 651 2.69 33.94 24.72
C HIS A 651 1.55 33.77 25.72
N ALA A 652 0.69 32.75 25.56
CA ALA A 652 -0.47 32.48 26.40
C ALA A 652 -1.37 33.71 26.66
N ASP A 653 -1.53 34.56 25.63
CA ASP A 653 -2.27 35.83 25.69
C ASP A 653 -3.57 35.74 24.90
N VAL A 654 -4.68 36.20 25.50
CA VAL A 654 -6.02 36.11 24.90
C VAL A 654 -6.15 37.02 23.69
N ASP A 655 -5.71 38.28 23.82
CA ASP A 655 -5.89 39.31 22.80
C ASP A 655 -5.05 39.00 21.55
N LEU A 656 -3.80 38.56 21.72
CA LEU A 656 -2.96 38.11 20.61
C LEU A 656 -3.56 36.88 19.91
N GLY A 657 -4.08 35.91 20.67
CA GLY A 657 -4.77 34.74 20.12
C GLY A 657 -5.99 35.12 19.29
N GLU A 658 -6.84 36.01 19.79
CA GLU A 658 -8.00 36.52 19.04
C GLU A 658 -7.58 37.24 17.74
N ARG A 659 -6.56 38.09 17.79
CA ARG A 659 -6.04 38.79 16.60
C ARG A 659 -5.50 37.82 15.54
N PHE A 660 -4.87 36.73 15.98
CA PHE A 660 -4.41 35.66 15.10
C PHE A 660 -5.58 34.90 14.48
N ARG A 661 -6.52 34.40 15.29
CA ARG A 661 -7.71 33.65 14.82
C ARG A 661 -8.53 34.44 13.81
N GLN A 662 -8.76 35.72 14.07
CA GLN A 662 -9.52 36.59 13.16
C GLN A 662 -8.84 36.74 11.79
N ARG A 663 -7.50 36.74 11.75
CA ARG A 663 -6.71 36.81 10.50
C ARG A 663 -6.58 35.48 9.79
N PHE A 664 -6.47 34.42 10.56
CA PHE A 664 -6.17 33.09 10.09
C PHE A 664 -7.24 32.14 10.61
N ALA A 665 -8.48 32.27 10.11
CA ALA A 665 -9.55 31.35 10.46
C ALA A 665 -9.10 29.90 10.15
N PHE A 666 -9.40 28.96 11.05
CA PHE A 666 -8.94 27.59 10.88
C PHE A 666 -9.49 26.94 9.60
N ALA A 667 -8.71 26.07 8.98
CA ALA A 667 -8.98 25.47 7.68
C ALA A 667 -8.89 23.93 7.81
N PRO A 668 -9.97 23.23 8.20
CA PRO A 668 -9.91 21.79 8.48
C PRO A 668 -9.37 20.99 7.29
N ASP A 669 -9.83 21.29 6.08
CA ASP A 669 -9.45 20.57 4.85
C ASP A 669 -8.01 20.87 4.41
N ALA A 670 -7.44 21.99 4.86
CA ALA A 670 -6.02 22.29 4.66
C ALA A 670 -5.10 21.50 5.61
N PHE A 671 -5.64 20.98 6.71
CA PHE A 671 -4.91 20.22 7.72
C PHE A 671 -5.34 18.74 7.80
N VAL A 672 -6.25 18.28 6.94
CA VAL A 672 -6.86 16.94 7.00
C VAL A 672 -5.83 15.81 7.07
N GLN A 673 -4.83 15.81 6.19
CA GLN A 673 -3.79 14.77 6.16
C GLN A 673 -2.98 14.74 7.46
N ARG A 674 -2.67 15.91 8.02
CA ARG A 674 -1.91 15.99 9.27
C ARG A 674 -2.76 15.55 10.45
N ALA A 675 -4.03 15.95 10.48
CA ALA A 675 -4.97 15.52 11.51
C ALA A 675 -5.18 14.00 11.49
N ALA A 676 -5.23 13.38 10.31
CA ALA A 676 -5.28 11.93 10.17
C ALA A 676 -4.01 11.25 10.72
N ASN A 677 -2.84 11.82 10.45
CA ASN A 677 -1.56 11.21 10.86
C ASN A 677 -1.19 11.45 12.33
N ALA A 678 -1.57 12.60 12.89
CA ALA A 678 -1.10 13.07 14.20
C ALA A 678 -2.21 13.37 15.21
N GLY A 679 -3.49 13.32 14.80
CA GLY A 679 -4.65 13.59 15.66
C GLY A 679 -4.70 12.71 16.90
N CYS A 680 -4.80 13.32 18.08
CA CYS A 680 -5.15 12.59 19.30
C CYS A 680 -6.67 12.57 19.48
N PHE A 681 -7.27 11.41 19.77
CA PHE A 681 -8.69 11.35 20.13
C PHE A 681 -9.04 12.30 21.29
N ILE A 682 -10.17 13.01 21.21
CA ILE A 682 -10.66 13.87 22.31
C ILE A 682 -12.11 13.54 22.65
N GLY A 683 -12.37 13.04 23.86
CA GLY A 683 -13.72 12.76 24.32
C GLY A 683 -13.79 11.81 25.51
N PRO A 684 -14.78 11.91 26.41
CA PRO A 684 -15.89 12.85 26.39
C PRO A 684 -15.48 14.28 26.80
N VAL A 685 -16.40 15.23 26.60
CA VAL A 685 -16.22 16.68 26.86
C VAL A 685 -17.27 17.14 27.88
N ILE A 686 -16.86 17.89 28.90
CA ILE A 686 -17.75 18.38 29.97
C ILE A 686 -17.44 19.83 30.30
N THR A 687 -18.42 20.71 30.10
CA THR A 687 -18.35 22.13 30.48
C THR A 687 -18.75 22.36 31.93
N LEU A 688 -18.05 23.27 32.59
CA LEU A 688 -18.30 23.71 33.96
C LEU A 688 -18.88 25.14 33.98
N ASP A 689 -19.64 25.46 35.03
CA ASP A 689 -20.27 26.78 35.19
C ASP A 689 -19.27 27.92 35.41
N ASP A 690 -18.01 27.60 35.75
CA ASP A 690 -16.92 28.57 35.89
C ASP A 690 -16.19 28.88 34.56
N GLY A 691 -16.70 28.34 33.45
CA GLY A 691 -16.18 28.56 32.11
C GLY A 691 -15.05 27.62 31.69
N ARG A 692 -14.63 26.69 32.56
CA ARG A 692 -13.69 25.62 32.19
C ARG A 692 -14.39 24.55 31.35
N VAL A 693 -13.63 23.92 30.46
CA VAL A 693 -14.02 22.68 29.79
C VAL A 693 -13.05 21.57 30.19
N LEU A 694 -13.58 20.42 30.55
CA LEU A 694 -12.84 19.21 30.87
C LEU A 694 -12.95 18.26 29.69
N ALA A 695 -11.83 17.73 29.22
CA ALA A 695 -11.80 16.78 28.11
C ALA A 695 -10.79 15.67 28.39
N ARG A 696 -11.08 14.45 27.92
CA ARG A 696 -10.09 13.37 27.87
C ARG A 696 -9.38 13.42 26.52
N VAL A 697 -8.06 13.40 26.55
CA VAL A 697 -7.18 13.30 25.37
C VAL A 697 -6.62 11.88 25.35
N GLY A 698 -6.64 11.22 24.20
CA GLY A 698 -6.33 9.80 24.03
C GLY A 698 -7.57 8.91 24.19
N ALA A 699 -7.65 7.84 23.39
CA ALA A 699 -8.73 6.87 23.48
C ALA A 699 -8.69 6.16 24.84
N ALA A 700 -9.83 5.69 25.36
CA ALA A 700 -9.88 5.14 26.72
C ALA A 700 -8.98 3.90 26.94
N TYR A 701 -8.59 3.22 25.86
CA TYR A 701 -7.69 2.06 25.87
C TYR A 701 -6.22 2.41 25.74
N ASP A 702 -5.89 3.67 25.47
CA ASP A 702 -4.51 4.14 25.33
C ASP A 702 -3.95 4.48 26.73
N ASP A 703 -2.79 3.91 27.07
CA ASP A 703 -2.10 4.18 28.34
C ASP A 703 -1.70 5.66 28.51
N THR A 704 -1.58 6.39 27.40
CA THR A 704 -1.29 7.82 27.37
C THR A 704 -2.54 8.68 27.60
N ALA A 705 -3.73 8.08 27.69
CA ALA A 705 -4.98 8.79 27.89
C ALA A 705 -5.00 9.54 29.22
N HIS A 706 -5.34 10.82 29.16
CA HIS A 706 -5.34 11.71 30.31
C HIS A 706 -6.42 12.79 30.19
N TRP A 707 -6.82 13.32 31.34
CA TRP A 707 -7.78 14.41 31.41
C TRP A 707 -7.06 15.76 31.42
N VAL A 708 -7.66 16.74 30.74
CA VAL A 708 -7.21 18.13 30.74
C VAL A 708 -8.36 19.06 31.11
N ALA A 709 -8.06 20.13 31.83
CA ALA A 709 -8.93 21.28 32.01
C ALA A 709 -8.42 22.44 31.15
N VAL A 710 -9.31 23.03 30.36
CA VAL A 710 -9.00 24.15 29.47
C VAL A 710 -9.80 25.37 29.89
N GLN A 711 -9.14 26.53 29.95
CA GLN A 711 -9.74 27.82 30.23
C GLN A 711 -8.97 28.95 29.55
N GLY A 712 -9.62 29.66 28.62
CA GLY A 712 -8.96 30.73 27.86
C GLY A 712 -7.70 30.21 27.14
N PRO A 713 -6.52 30.82 27.35
CA PRO A 713 -5.27 30.39 26.73
C PRO A 713 -4.52 29.32 27.54
N HIS A 714 -5.09 28.84 28.64
CA HIS A 714 -4.44 27.91 29.55
C HIS A 714 -5.05 26.51 29.47
N HIS A 715 -4.19 25.50 29.51
CA HIS A 715 -4.57 24.11 29.71
C HIS A 715 -3.85 23.56 30.94
N GLN A 716 -4.50 22.64 31.64
CA GLN A 716 -3.97 22.02 32.85
C GLN A 716 -4.25 20.50 32.82
N PRO A 717 -3.23 19.64 32.79
CA PRO A 717 -3.40 18.21 32.97
C PRO A 717 -3.99 17.86 34.34
N LEU A 718 -4.85 16.85 34.39
CA LEU A 718 -5.51 16.32 35.58
C LEU A 718 -5.11 14.85 35.79
N PRO A 719 -3.85 14.57 36.18
CA PRO A 719 -3.29 13.21 36.17
C PRO A 719 -3.92 12.26 37.21
N ALA A 720 -4.61 12.80 38.21
CA ALA A 720 -5.33 12.01 39.21
C ALA A 720 -6.67 11.46 38.70
N LEU A 721 -7.17 11.95 37.57
CA LEU A 721 -8.47 11.58 37.02
C LEU A 721 -8.29 10.49 35.97
N ARG A 722 -8.97 9.36 36.15
CA ARG A 722 -9.05 8.24 35.19
C ARG A 722 -10.42 8.10 34.56
N GLY A 723 -11.47 8.52 35.26
CA GLY A 723 -12.83 8.60 34.72
C GLY A 723 -13.59 9.80 35.26
N LEU A 724 -14.44 10.40 34.43
CA LEU A 724 -15.28 11.53 34.79
C LEU A 724 -16.63 11.45 34.08
N GLY A 725 -17.70 11.81 34.77
CA GLY A 725 -19.06 11.86 34.25
C GLY A 725 -19.90 12.93 34.92
N ARG A 726 -21.02 13.31 34.29
CA ARG A 726 -21.95 14.32 34.81
C ARG A 726 -23.40 13.86 34.68
N SER A 727 -24.22 14.18 35.68
CA SER A 727 -25.65 13.82 35.67
C SER A 727 -26.45 14.61 34.64
N PRO A 728 -27.62 14.12 34.21
CA PRO A 728 -28.50 14.83 33.27
C PRO A 728 -28.85 16.25 33.72
N ASN A 729 -29.09 16.46 35.03
CA ASN A 729 -29.37 17.80 35.57
C ASN A 729 -28.11 18.69 35.75
N ARG A 730 -26.94 18.21 35.34
CA ARG A 730 -25.62 18.87 35.40
C ARG A 730 -25.07 19.18 36.80
N ARG A 731 -25.72 18.71 37.88
CA ARG A 731 -25.34 19.06 39.27
C ARG A 731 -24.41 18.05 39.93
N ILE A 732 -24.42 16.79 39.49
CA ILE A 732 -23.66 15.72 40.12
C ILE A 732 -22.54 15.28 39.18
N PHE A 733 -21.35 15.06 39.75
CA PHE A 733 -20.18 14.59 39.02
C PHE A 733 -19.71 13.26 39.59
N ALA A 734 -19.47 12.28 38.72
CA ALA A 734 -18.81 11.03 39.07
C ALA A 734 -17.33 11.14 38.71
N GLN A 735 -16.44 10.74 39.61
CA GLN A 735 -14.99 10.81 39.45
C GLN A 735 -14.38 9.46 39.81
N SER A 736 -13.38 9.03 39.04
CA SER A 736 -12.58 7.85 39.34
C SER A 736 -11.10 8.17 39.22
N ASP A 737 -10.32 7.70 40.20
CA ASP A 737 -8.85 7.75 40.19
C ASP A 737 -8.23 6.42 39.68
N GLY A 738 -9.06 5.48 39.23
CA GLY A 738 -8.68 4.14 38.82
C GLY A 738 -8.66 3.11 39.96
N GLN A 739 -8.86 3.53 41.22
CA GLN A 739 -8.98 2.64 42.37
C GLN A 739 -10.37 2.69 43.02
N GLN A 740 -10.97 3.89 43.07
CA GLN A 740 -12.29 4.12 43.63
C GLN A 740 -13.10 5.03 42.72
N LEU A 741 -14.42 4.87 42.79
CA LEU A 741 -15.38 5.77 42.13
C LEU A 741 -16.19 6.51 43.19
N THR A 742 -16.29 7.84 43.06
CA THR A 742 -17.05 8.71 43.97
C THR A 742 -17.95 9.67 43.21
N THR A 743 -19.05 10.06 43.84
CA THR A 743 -19.96 11.12 43.33
C THR A 743 -19.87 12.37 44.18
N HIS A 744 -20.03 13.54 43.55
CA HIS A 744 -19.84 14.84 44.19
C HIS A 744 -20.92 15.84 43.76
N GLN A 745 -21.27 16.77 44.66
CA GLN A 745 -22.12 17.92 44.33
C GLN A 745 -21.25 19.00 43.64
N GLY A 746 -21.27 19.03 42.30
CA GLY A 746 -20.34 19.84 41.50
C GLY A 746 -18.95 19.22 41.38
N PHE A 747 -18.16 19.67 40.39
CA PHE A 747 -16.81 19.17 40.14
C PHE A 747 -15.86 19.55 41.30
N GLY A 748 -15.32 18.55 41.99
CA GLY A 748 -14.47 18.75 43.19
C GLY A 748 -15.23 19.23 44.43
N GLY A 749 -16.57 19.16 44.42
CA GLY A 749 -17.41 19.50 45.57
C GLY A 749 -17.46 18.39 46.65
N PRO A 750 -18.35 18.52 47.64
CA PRO A 750 -18.49 17.51 48.70
C PRO A 750 -18.92 16.15 48.14
N MET A 751 -18.28 15.08 48.63
CA MET A 751 -18.59 13.70 48.27
C MET A 751 -19.98 13.30 48.78
N ILE A 752 -20.75 12.63 47.92
CA ILE A 752 -22.10 12.13 48.17
C ILE A 752 -22.05 10.64 48.50
N ALA A 753 -21.42 9.84 47.63
CA ALA A 753 -21.31 8.40 47.77
C ALA A 753 -20.00 7.86 47.19
N ARG A 754 -19.66 6.62 47.57
CA ARG A 754 -18.54 5.84 47.06
C ARG A 754 -19.04 4.49 46.54
N PHE A 755 -18.44 4.04 45.45
CA PHE A 755 -18.82 2.84 44.72
C PHE A 755 -17.60 1.95 44.51
N ALA A 756 -17.84 0.63 44.47
CA ALA A 756 -16.84 -0.31 44.00
C ALA A 756 -16.75 -0.25 42.46
N LEU A 757 -15.55 -0.43 41.93
CA LEU A 757 -15.36 -0.63 40.49
C LEU A 757 -15.76 -2.07 40.11
N PRO A 758 -16.32 -2.29 38.91
CA PRO A 758 -16.50 -3.64 38.39
C PRO A 758 -15.16 -4.36 38.21
N ARG A 759 -15.22 -5.68 38.13
CA ARG A 759 -14.07 -6.55 37.84
C ARG A 759 -14.14 -7.17 36.46
N GLY A 760 -15.31 -7.12 35.82
CA GLY A 760 -15.53 -7.61 34.47
C GLY A 760 -16.25 -8.96 34.41
N ASN A 761 -16.50 -9.60 35.55
CA ASN A 761 -17.11 -10.92 35.63
C ASN A 761 -18.38 -10.97 36.50
N GLU A 762 -18.89 -9.82 36.94
CA GLU A 762 -20.12 -9.72 37.70
C GLU A 762 -21.32 -10.24 36.90
N GLY A 763 -22.21 -11.03 37.53
CA GLY A 763 -23.47 -11.46 36.92
C GLY A 763 -23.35 -12.47 35.77
N LEU A 764 -22.15 -12.97 35.46
CA LEU A 764 -21.96 -13.97 34.41
C LEU A 764 -22.33 -15.39 34.88
N PRO A 765 -22.73 -16.29 33.96
CA PRO A 765 -23.01 -17.68 34.28
C PRO A 765 -21.79 -18.39 34.91
N PRO A 766 -21.96 -19.25 35.94
CA PRO A 766 -20.84 -19.87 36.67
C PRO A 766 -19.93 -20.77 35.84
N HIS A 767 -20.38 -21.21 34.67
CA HIS A 767 -19.62 -22.09 33.77
C HIS A 767 -18.70 -21.31 32.81
N MET A 768 -18.84 -19.99 32.72
CA MET A 768 -18.04 -19.17 31.83
C MET A 768 -16.66 -18.88 32.44
N PRO A 769 -15.55 -19.14 31.74
CA PRO A 769 -14.20 -19.02 32.29
C PRO A 769 -13.67 -17.57 32.26
N VAL A 770 -14.47 -16.59 32.71
CA VAL A 770 -14.07 -15.16 32.71
C VAL A 770 -13.32 -14.81 33.98
N ALA A 771 -12.05 -14.46 33.83
CA ALA A 771 -11.24 -13.93 34.91
C ALA A 771 -11.59 -12.44 35.18
N PRO A 772 -11.49 -11.96 36.42
CA PRO A 772 -11.44 -10.53 36.69
C PRO A 772 -10.14 -9.94 36.12
N GLY A 773 -10.21 -8.74 35.55
CA GLY A 773 -9.02 -8.13 34.92
C GLY A 773 -9.07 -6.61 34.82
N PRO A 774 -7.97 -5.97 34.37
CA PRO A 774 -7.85 -4.52 34.28
C PRO A 774 -8.95 -3.85 33.43
N LEU A 775 -9.42 -4.52 32.37
CA LEU A 775 -10.50 -4.02 31.53
C LEU A 775 -11.81 -3.78 32.29
N GLY A 776 -12.11 -4.64 33.27
CA GLY A 776 -13.31 -4.50 34.10
C GLY A 776 -13.25 -3.30 35.05
N GLN A 777 -12.05 -2.79 35.35
CA GLN A 777 -11.85 -1.64 36.24
C GLN A 777 -11.75 -0.30 35.51
N ARG A 778 -11.73 -0.32 34.17
CA ARG A 778 -11.72 0.90 33.35
C ARG A 778 -13.01 1.70 33.55
N CYS A 779 -12.90 3.00 33.35
CA CYS A 779 -13.99 3.97 33.48
C CYS A 779 -14.12 4.75 32.17
N ASP A 780 -14.47 4.06 31.09
CA ASP A 780 -14.47 4.63 29.74
C ASP A 780 -15.53 5.72 29.58
N GLU A 781 -16.69 5.54 30.23
CA GLU A 781 -17.76 6.53 30.33
C GLU A 781 -18.55 6.36 31.63
N LEU A 782 -18.96 7.48 32.24
CA LEU A 782 -19.67 7.53 33.52
C LEU A 782 -20.89 8.44 33.42
N ILE A 783 -22.05 7.99 33.91
CA ILE A 783 -23.27 8.81 34.01
C ILE A 783 -23.86 8.66 35.42
N PRO A 784 -23.61 9.61 36.35
CA PRO A 784 -24.25 9.60 37.66
C PRO A 784 -25.74 9.97 37.58
N PHE A 785 -26.53 9.34 38.44
CA PHE A 785 -27.90 9.77 38.70
C PHE A 785 -27.90 11.12 39.43
N ASN A 786 -28.95 11.90 39.25
CA ASN A 786 -29.18 13.25 39.79
C ASN A 786 -29.14 13.32 41.33
N ASN A 787 -29.30 12.19 42.03
CA ASN A 787 -29.17 12.12 43.49
C ASN A 787 -27.75 11.73 43.96
N GLY A 788 -26.86 11.35 43.04
CA GLY A 788 -25.50 10.89 43.30
C GLY A 788 -25.38 9.56 44.03
N GLN A 789 -26.47 8.82 44.22
CA GLN A 789 -26.49 7.52 44.90
C GLN A 789 -26.40 6.34 43.92
N ARG A 790 -26.38 6.60 42.62
CA ARG A 790 -26.21 5.57 41.58
C ARG A 790 -25.37 6.11 40.44
N VAL A 791 -24.63 5.24 39.76
CA VAL A 791 -23.79 5.60 38.60
C VAL A 791 -23.88 4.51 37.55
N LEU A 792 -24.11 4.89 36.29
CA LEU A 792 -23.87 4.02 35.15
C LEU A 792 -22.39 4.09 34.77
N LEU A 793 -21.76 2.95 34.56
CA LEU A 793 -20.39 2.83 34.13
C LEU A 793 -20.32 1.92 32.91
N ARG A 794 -19.69 2.39 31.84
CA ARG A 794 -19.32 1.59 30.68
C ARG A 794 -17.81 1.34 30.67
N ASN A 795 -17.42 0.11 30.38
CA ASN A 795 -16.05 -0.31 30.09
C ASN A 795 -16.06 -1.47 29.06
N PRO A 796 -14.92 -1.97 28.57
CA PRO A 796 -14.89 -2.99 27.52
C PRO A 796 -15.56 -4.31 27.88
N THR A 797 -15.82 -4.56 29.17
CA THR A 797 -16.45 -5.80 29.63
C THR A 797 -17.97 -5.68 29.76
N GLY A 798 -18.57 -4.48 29.60
CA GLY A 798 -20.02 -4.28 29.65
C GLY A 798 -20.45 -2.96 30.27
N ILE A 799 -21.77 -2.86 30.53
CA ILE A 799 -22.41 -1.70 31.16
C ILE A 799 -22.94 -2.10 32.53
N TYR A 800 -22.67 -1.27 33.54
CA TYR A 800 -22.94 -1.57 34.94
C TYR A 800 -23.73 -0.46 35.63
N LEU A 801 -24.65 -0.85 36.51
CA LEU A 801 -25.29 0.02 37.50
C LEU A 801 -24.60 -0.15 38.85
N LEU A 802 -24.04 0.93 39.36
CA LEU A 802 -23.34 0.97 40.63
C LEU A 802 -24.23 1.56 41.73
N THR A 803 -24.23 0.92 42.89
CA THR A 803 -24.90 1.36 44.12
C THR A 803 -23.91 1.31 45.31
N PRO A 804 -24.09 2.13 46.37
CA PRO A 804 -23.20 2.12 47.52
C PRO A 804 -23.38 0.82 48.32
N ALA A 805 -22.28 0.21 48.77
CA ALA A 805 -22.31 -1.03 49.54
C ALA A 805 -23.09 -0.88 50.85
N ALA A 806 -23.93 -1.87 51.19
CA ALA A 806 -25.00 -1.69 52.17
C ALA A 806 -24.55 -1.61 53.64
N ASN A 807 -23.29 -1.91 54.01
CA ASN A 807 -22.84 -1.88 55.43
C ASN A 807 -21.30 -1.82 55.63
N GLY A 808 -20.55 -1.05 54.84
CA GLY A 808 -19.13 -0.74 55.12
C GLY A 808 -18.14 -1.93 55.19
N GLY A 809 -18.60 -3.15 54.93
CA GLY A 809 -17.78 -4.35 54.75
C GLY A 809 -17.91 -4.82 53.31
N SER A 810 -16.89 -4.60 52.50
CA SER A 810 -16.85 -5.03 51.10
C SER A 810 -16.69 -6.55 51.04
N LYS A 811 -17.75 -7.27 50.68
CA LYS A 811 -17.55 -8.48 49.87
C LYS A 811 -17.28 -8.02 48.44
N ASP A 812 -16.35 -8.66 47.75
CA ASP A 812 -15.98 -8.27 46.39
C ASP A 812 -17.20 -8.27 45.46
N GLY A 813 -17.49 -7.13 44.83
CA GLY A 813 -18.64 -6.94 43.93
C GLY A 813 -19.95 -6.48 44.59
N ASP A 814 -19.98 -6.18 45.89
CA ASP A 814 -21.19 -5.65 46.55
C ASP A 814 -21.59 -4.29 45.96
N GLY A 815 -22.84 -4.18 45.52
CA GLY A 815 -23.38 -2.96 44.89
C GLY A 815 -23.08 -2.79 43.39
N VAL A 816 -22.47 -3.77 42.71
CA VAL A 816 -22.22 -3.76 41.26
C VAL A 816 -23.21 -4.68 40.55
N GLN A 817 -24.04 -4.13 39.66
CA GLN A 817 -24.98 -4.89 38.83
C GLN A 817 -24.62 -4.73 37.36
N ARG A 818 -24.38 -5.83 36.64
CA ARG A 818 -24.26 -5.82 35.17
C ARG A 818 -25.64 -5.57 34.57
N LEU A 819 -25.74 -4.56 33.72
CA LEU A 819 -26.94 -4.24 32.95
C LEU A 819 -26.89 -4.79 31.53
N HIS A 820 -25.70 -4.87 30.93
CA HIS A 820 -25.51 -5.38 29.58
C HIS A 820 -24.11 -6.03 29.42
N PRO A 821 -24.01 -7.18 28.76
CA PRO A 821 -25.11 -8.09 28.38
C PRO A 821 -25.72 -8.80 29.59
N GLN A 822 -27.02 -9.12 29.55
CA GLN A 822 -27.72 -9.84 30.63
C GLN A 822 -27.74 -11.35 30.44
N THR A 823 -27.62 -11.83 29.20
CA THR A 823 -27.62 -13.24 28.81
C THR A 823 -26.38 -13.57 27.99
N PHE A 824 -25.92 -14.82 28.10
CA PHE A 824 -24.85 -15.40 27.28
C PHE A 824 -25.29 -16.81 26.89
N ASP A 825 -25.80 -16.95 25.68
CA ASP A 825 -26.32 -18.21 25.16
C ASP A 825 -25.32 -18.83 24.16
N GLU A 826 -25.15 -20.16 24.17
CA GLU A 826 -24.19 -20.84 23.27
C GLU A 826 -24.55 -20.69 21.78
N ASP A 827 -25.84 -20.52 21.47
CA ASP A 827 -26.40 -20.38 20.12
C ASP A 827 -26.98 -18.98 19.83
N GLY A 828 -26.76 -18.00 20.72
CA GLY A 828 -27.22 -16.61 20.56
C GLY A 828 -26.20 -15.72 19.84
N PRO A 829 -26.53 -14.44 19.55
CA PRO A 829 -25.56 -13.50 18.97
C PRO A 829 -24.36 -13.26 19.92
N TYR A 830 -24.57 -13.44 21.23
CA TYR A 830 -23.59 -13.29 22.29
C TYR A 830 -22.93 -14.60 22.72
N THR A 831 -22.00 -15.12 21.91
CA THR A 831 -21.22 -16.30 22.31
C THR A 831 -19.94 -15.89 23.03
N TRP A 832 -19.56 -16.64 24.08
CA TRP A 832 -18.29 -16.46 24.79
C TRP A 832 -17.08 -16.57 23.84
N ARG A 833 -17.13 -17.48 22.87
CA ARG A 833 -16.04 -17.72 21.92
C ARG A 833 -15.71 -16.48 21.07
N LYS A 834 -16.70 -15.64 20.76
CA LYS A 834 -16.51 -14.42 19.97
C LYS A 834 -15.93 -13.27 20.79
N ASN A 835 -16.27 -13.20 22.08
CA ASN A 835 -16.04 -12.03 22.94
C ASN A 835 -14.96 -12.26 24.02
N GLN A 836 -14.08 -13.25 23.83
CA GLN A 836 -12.98 -13.54 24.74
C GLN A 836 -11.70 -12.87 24.27
N MET A 837 -10.94 -12.27 25.18
CA MET A 837 -9.61 -11.71 24.93
C MET A 837 -8.64 -12.16 26.01
N ASP A 838 -7.44 -12.57 25.60
CA ASP A 838 -6.36 -12.88 26.54
C ASP A 838 -5.61 -11.60 26.91
N GLU A 839 -5.48 -11.35 28.21
CA GLU A 839 -4.86 -10.17 28.80
C GLU A 839 -3.75 -10.58 29.77
N GLU A 840 -2.69 -9.78 29.87
CA GLU A 840 -1.66 -9.99 30.89
C GLU A 840 -1.98 -9.18 32.15
N ALA A 841 -2.36 -9.88 33.22
CA ALA A 841 -2.62 -9.26 34.52
C ALA A 841 -1.62 -9.79 35.55
N GLY A 842 -0.71 -8.92 36.03
CA GLY A 842 0.28 -9.29 37.06
C GLY A 842 1.28 -10.36 36.60
N GLY A 843 1.60 -10.41 35.30
CA GLY A 843 2.52 -11.39 34.71
C GLY A 843 1.91 -12.78 34.48
N GLN A 844 0.58 -12.91 34.55
CA GLN A 844 -0.16 -14.11 34.19
C GLN A 844 -1.17 -13.78 33.08
N ALA A 845 -1.25 -14.67 32.08
CA ALA A 845 -2.29 -14.59 31.05
C ALA A 845 -3.65 -14.96 31.68
N VAL A 846 -4.62 -14.07 31.53
CA VAL A 846 -6.00 -14.23 32.00
C VAL A 846 -6.95 -13.98 30.83
N THR A 847 -7.98 -14.82 30.68
CA THR A 847 -9.00 -14.61 29.66
C THR A 847 -10.14 -13.78 30.24
N VAL A 848 -10.43 -12.65 29.61
CA VAL A 848 -11.44 -11.67 30.01
C VAL A 848 -12.51 -11.50 28.93
N LEU A 849 -13.64 -10.89 29.30
CA LEU A 849 -14.68 -10.48 28.36
C LEU A 849 -14.30 -9.15 27.71
N ALA A 850 -14.39 -9.04 26.39
CA ALA A 850 -14.20 -7.82 25.64
C ALA A 850 -15.33 -7.66 24.60
N LEU A 851 -15.98 -6.50 24.62
CA LEU A 851 -17.13 -6.14 23.79
C LEU A 851 -16.82 -4.82 23.07
N ASP A 852 -17.24 -4.72 21.82
CA ASP A 852 -17.00 -3.55 20.97
C ASP A 852 -18.27 -2.71 20.79
N MET A 853 -18.10 -1.41 20.57
CA MET A 853 -19.20 -0.46 20.29
C MET A 853 -20.30 -0.39 21.37
N LEU A 854 -19.93 -0.66 22.63
CA LEU A 854 -20.80 -0.46 23.78
C LEU A 854 -21.28 1.00 23.87
N HIS A 855 -22.58 1.18 24.03
CA HIS A 855 -23.21 2.49 24.18
C HIS A 855 -24.25 2.48 25.28
N MET A 856 -24.40 3.61 25.98
CA MET A 856 -25.40 3.77 27.04
C MET A 856 -25.92 5.20 27.13
N ALA A 857 -27.18 5.35 27.56
CA ALA A 857 -27.77 6.65 27.89
C ALA A 857 -28.71 6.54 29.09
N LEU A 858 -28.89 7.65 29.81
CA LEU A 858 -29.84 7.79 30.92
C LEU A 858 -30.85 8.88 30.61
N SER A 859 -32.15 8.58 30.74
CA SER A 859 -33.20 9.57 30.50
C SER A 859 -33.11 10.74 31.51
N PRO A 860 -33.46 11.98 31.12
CA PRO A 860 -33.39 13.14 32.03
C PRO A 860 -34.20 12.99 33.33
N ASP A 861 -35.31 12.25 33.27
CA ASP A 861 -36.18 11.92 34.41
C ASP A 861 -35.74 10.66 35.19
N GLU A 862 -34.63 10.03 34.77
CA GLU A 862 -33.98 8.87 35.37
C GLU A 862 -34.84 7.60 35.42
N ARG A 863 -35.88 7.52 34.58
CA ARG A 863 -36.79 6.37 34.51
C ARG A 863 -36.33 5.28 33.56
N HIS A 864 -35.55 5.63 32.54
CA HIS A 864 -35.13 4.71 31.50
C HIS A 864 -33.61 4.75 31.31
N ILE A 865 -33.05 3.60 30.99
CA ILE A 865 -31.64 3.42 30.62
C ILE A 865 -31.63 2.75 29.26
N ALA A 866 -30.94 3.31 28.28
CA ALA A 866 -30.69 2.65 27.00
C ALA A 866 -29.29 2.05 27.00
N VAL A 867 -29.13 0.83 26.50
CA VAL A 867 -27.86 0.10 26.41
C VAL A 867 -27.78 -0.73 25.13
N GLY A 868 -26.58 -1.13 24.74
CA GLY A 868 -26.35 -2.08 23.65
C GLY A 868 -24.88 -2.16 23.26
N ASP A 869 -24.59 -3.02 22.29
CA ASP A 869 -23.31 -3.11 21.57
C ASP A 869 -23.53 -3.58 20.12
N GLN A 870 -22.46 -3.80 19.35
CA GLN A 870 -22.55 -4.16 17.93
C GLN A 870 -23.29 -5.49 17.66
N ASP A 871 -23.42 -6.37 18.65
CA ASP A 871 -24.01 -7.70 18.52
C ASP A 871 -25.44 -7.82 19.10
N SER A 872 -26.04 -6.73 19.60
CA SER A 872 -27.42 -6.72 20.14
C SER A 872 -28.42 -6.01 19.23
N SER A 873 -29.69 -6.02 19.62
CA SER A 873 -30.61 -4.91 19.35
C SER A 873 -30.29 -3.71 20.28
N HIS A 874 -30.91 -2.55 20.09
CA HIS A 874 -30.89 -1.50 21.11
C HIS A 874 -31.83 -1.86 22.26
N ILE A 875 -31.33 -1.87 23.49
CA ILE A 875 -32.07 -2.36 24.65
C ILE A 875 -32.50 -1.19 25.54
N LEU A 876 -33.79 -1.12 25.86
CA LEU A 876 -34.37 -0.17 26.80
C LEU A 876 -34.68 -0.86 28.12
N LEU A 877 -34.12 -0.34 29.21
CA LEU A 877 -34.31 -0.81 30.57
C LEU A 877 -35.03 0.24 31.42
N ASP A 878 -35.67 -0.19 32.51
CA ASP A 878 -36.14 0.70 33.56
C ASP A 878 -34.98 1.19 34.45
N ALA A 879 -35.29 2.07 35.39
CA ALA A 879 -34.31 2.63 36.32
C ALA A 879 -33.64 1.61 37.26
N GLN A 880 -34.11 0.36 37.31
CA GLN A 880 -33.58 -0.74 38.10
C GLN A 880 -32.79 -1.75 37.24
N GLY A 881 -32.76 -1.55 35.92
CA GLY A 881 -32.10 -2.45 34.98
C GLY A 881 -32.97 -3.59 34.45
N THR A 882 -34.28 -3.53 34.65
CA THR A 882 -35.23 -4.51 34.11
C THR A 882 -35.54 -4.19 32.66
N LEU A 883 -35.57 -5.20 31.79
CA LEU A 883 -35.94 -5.04 30.38
C LEU A 883 -37.35 -4.43 30.21
N VAL A 884 -37.43 -3.37 29.42
CA VAL A 884 -38.69 -2.70 29.02
C VAL A 884 -39.00 -3.02 27.56
N ALA A 885 -38.03 -2.87 26.66
CA ALA A 885 -38.19 -3.12 25.22
C ALA A 885 -36.82 -3.36 24.53
N GLU A 886 -36.87 -3.96 23.35
CA GLU A 886 -35.73 -4.13 22.44
C GLU A 886 -36.13 -3.56 21.07
N TYR A 887 -35.19 -2.90 20.39
CA TYR A 887 -35.40 -2.27 19.09
C TYR A 887 -34.30 -2.71 18.13
N ASP A 888 -34.68 -3.40 17.05
CA ASP A 888 -33.73 -3.85 16.05
C ASP A 888 -33.07 -2.66 15.33
N PRO A 889 -31.79 -2.79 14.95
CA PRO A 889 -31.09 -1.71 14.26
C PRO A 889 -31.61 -1.51 12.83
N GLN A 890 -31.56 -0.28 12.32
CA GLN A 890 -31.90 0.05 10.92
C GLN A 890 -30.70 -0.08 9.95
N SER A 891 -29.53 -0.43 10.47
CA SER A 891 -28.27 -0.67 9.77
C SER A 891 -27.55 -1.84 10.44
N SER A 892 -26.35 -2.20 10.01
CA SER A 892 -25.69 -3.46 10.41
C SER A 892 -25.36 -3.54 11.91
N TYR A 893 -24.83 -2.47 12.51
CA TYR A 893 -24.30 -2.53 13.88
C TYR A 893 -24.84 -1.40 14.76
N PRO A 894 -25.59 -1.67 15.85
CA PRO A 894 -25.93 -0.68 16.85
C PRO A 894 -24.69 0.02 17.41
N HIS A 895 -24.72 1.34 17.53
CA HIS A 895 -23.51 2.12 17.81
C HIS A 895 -23.67 3.22 18.86
N HIS A 896 -24.77 3.99 18.86
CA HIS A 896 -24.93 5.14 19.76
C HIS A 896 -26.39 5.34 20.18
N THR A 897 -26.63 5.80 21.41
CA THR A 897 -27.99 6.12 21.88
C THR A 897 -28.04 7.43 22.67
N ALA A 898 -29.17 8.13 22.60
CA ALA A 898 -29.44 9.34 23.38
C ALA A 898 -30.93 9.54 23.61
N PHE A 899 -31.31 10.28 24.64
CA PHE A 899 -32.71 10.67 24.85
C PHE A 899 -32.95 12.11 24.40
N SER A 900 -34.17 12.40 23.92
CA SER A 900 -34.62 13.79 23.72
C SER A 900 -34.52 14.58 25.01
N HIS A 901 -34.41 15.91 24.90
CA HIS A 901 -34.21 16.79 26.05
C HIS A 901 -35.30 16.65 27.12
N ASP A 902 -36.54 16.40 26.70
CA ASP A 902 -37.69 16.17 27.59
C ASP A 902 -37.85 14.71 28.04
N GLY A 903 -37.01 13.79 27.54
CA GLY A 903 -37.05 12.37 27.85
C GLY A 903 -38.21 11.61 27.21
N THR A 904 -38.93 12.21 26.25
CA THR A 904 -40.09 11.58 25.60
C THR A 904 -39.72 10.73 24.39
N ARG A 905 -38.47 10.76 23.92
CA ARG A 905 -37.98 9.94 22.82
C ARG A 905 -36.62 9.35 23.10
N LEU A 906 -36.39 8.15 22.57
CA LEU A 906 -35.08 7.52 22.45
C LEU A 906 -34.60 7.65 21.00
N PHE A 907 -33.38 8.14 20.82
CA PHE A 907 -32.66 8.13 19.56
C PHE A 907 -31.64 7.00 19.59
N ALA A 908 -31.70 6.10 18.61
CA ALA A 908 -30.86 4.90 18.57
C ALA A 908 -30.24 4.73 17.19
N ASN A 909 -28.92 4.92 17.11
CA ASN A 909 -28.14 4.89 15.88
C ASN A 909 -27.47 3.54 15.67
N SER A 910 -27.52 3.06 14.44
CA SER A 910 -26.82 1.88 13.94
C SER A 910 -26.02 2.24 12.69
N CYS A 911 -24.92 1.55 12.40
CA CYS A 911 -23.99 1.92 11.34
C CYS A 911 -23.41 0.74 10.55
N HIS A 912 -22.92 1.03 9.35
CA HIS A 912 -22.08 0.18 8.53
C HIS A 912 -21.05 1.06 7.79
N LEU A 913 -19.75 0.77 7.92
CA LEU A 913 -18.67 1.61 7.39
C LEU A 913 -18.81 3.09 7.83
N TYR A 914 -18.84 4.05 6.93
CA TYR A 914 -19.00 5.48 7.25
C TYR A 914 -20.46 5.95 7.29
N TRP A 915 -21.41 5.04 7.04
CA TRP A 915 -22.85 5.31 6.99
C TRP A 915 -23.56 4.87 8.27
N GLY A 916 -24.71 5.49 8.57
CA GLY A 916 -25.56 5.04 9.67
C GLY A 916 -26.98 5.56 9.60
N SER A 917 -27.86 4.93 10.36
CA SER A 917 -29.28 5.27 10.48
C SER A 917 -29.69 5.39 11.94
N THR A 918 -30.43 6.44 12.26
CA THR A 918 -30.90 6.80 13.60
C THR A 918 -32.41 6.67 13.70
N LEU A 919 -32.86 5.73 14.52
CA LEU A 919 -34.26 5.57 14.92
C LEU A 919 -34.70 6.68 15.87
N SER A 920 -35.95 7.14 15.76
CA SER A 920 -36.61 8.00 16.76
C SER A 920 -37.80 7.28 17.41
N VAL A 921 -37.58 6.67 18.56
CA VAL A 921 -38.61 5.91 19.28
C VAL A 921 -39.38 6.80 20.27
N PRO A 922 -40.71 6.95 20.14
CA PRO A 922 -41.53 7.66 21.12
C PRO A 922 -41.73 6.82 22.39
N LEU A 923 -41.43 7.41 23.55
CA LEU A 923 -41.63 6.81 24.86
C LEU A 923 -42.97 7.27 25.42
N SER A 924 -43.92 6.35 25.57
CA SER A 924 -45.22 6.68 26.15
C SER A 924 -45.07 7.13 27.61
N PRO A 925 -45.71 8.24 28.03
CA PRO A 925 -45.83 8.53 29.45
C PRO A 925 -46.68 7.42 30.07
N LEU A 926 -46.09 6.62 30.96
CA LEU A 926 -46.78 5.64 31.80
C LEU A 926 -47.78 6.36 32.73
N ALA A 927 -48.93 6.75 32.20
CA ALA A 927 -50.08 7.13 32.97
C ALA A 927 -50.81 5.85 33.40
N ALA A 928 -50.57 5.43 34.64
CA ALA A 928 -51.48 4.60 35.44
C ALA A 928 -52.15 3.42 34.72
N GLN A 929 -51.39 2.38 34.40
CA GLN A 929 -51.98 1.04 34.24
C GLN A 929 -51.62 0.22 35.46
N GLY A 930 -52.65 -0.27 36.15
CA GLY A 930 -52.52 -1.07 37.36
C GLY A 930 -51.81 -2.40 37.09
N PRO A 931 -51.51 -3.18 38.14
CA PRO A 931 -50.76 -4.42 38.01
C PRO A 931 -51.63 -5.47 37.31
N GLN A 932 -51.42 -5.71 36.02
CA GLN A 932 -51.88 -6.91 35.31
C GLN A 932 -51.18 -7.10 33.96
N ASP A 933 -50.47 -8.23 33.88
CA ASP A 933 -50.29 -9.16 32.77
C ASP A 933 -49.68 -8.70 31.42
N ALA A 934 -48.48 -9.24 31.19
CA ALA A 934 -47.71 -9.41 29.95
C ALA A 934 -47.10 -8.15 29.28
N PRO A 935 -45.82 -8.20 28.87
CA PRO A 935 -45.21 -7.13 28.08
C PRO A 935 -46.01 -6.98 26.77
N GLN A 936 -46.62 -5.82 26.57
CA GLN A 936 -47.16 -5.45 25.27
C GLN A 936 -45.99 -5.44 24.28
N HIS A 937 -46.08 -6.22 23.19
CA HIS A 937 -45.13 -6.15 22.10
C HIS A 937 -45.11 -4.71 21.57
N ALA A 938 -44.03 -3.98 21.84
CA ALA A 938 -43.66 -2.83 21.05
C ALA A 938 -43.46 -3.31 19.60
N PRO A 939 -43.69 -2.48 18.57
CA PRO A 939 -43.29 -2.84 17.22
C PRO A 939 -41.79 -3.15 17.24
N THR A 940 -41.47 -4.44 17.06
CA THR A 940 -40.11 -4.98 17.06
C THR A 940 -39.41 -4.71 15.74
N ASP A 941 -40.19 -4.53 14.67
CA ASP A 941 -39.67 -4.40 13.32
C ASP A 941 -39.26 -2.93 13.09
N ALA A 942 -37.96 -2.72 12.86
CA ALA A 942 -37.35 -1.41 12.60
C ALA A 942 -38.00 -0.62 11.44
N GLU A 943 -38.70 -1.30 10.51
CA GLU A 943 -39.42 -0.69 9.38
C GLU A 943 -40.65 0.13 9.81
N ASP A 944 -41.24 -0.15 10.97
CA ASP A 944 -42.44 0.54 11.47
C ASP A 944 -42.13 1.80 12.31
N LEU A 945 -40.85 2.05 12.59
CA LEU A 945 -40.39 3.17 13.43
C LEU A 945 -39.86 4.33 12.59
N PRO A 946 -40.12 5.59 12.99
CA PRO A 946 -39.68 6.74 12.20
C PRO A 946 -38.17 6.92 12.28
N THR A 947 -37.53 7.00 11.12
CA THR A 947 -36.12 7.36 10.97
C THR A 947 -35.93 8.87 11.17
N LEU A 948 -35.02 9.23 12.07
CA LEU A 948 -34.61 10.61 12.34
C LEU A 948 -33.59 11.10 11.29
N ASP A 949 -32.66 10.22 10.92
CA ASP A 949 -31.56 10.46 9.99
C ASP A 949 -31.11 9.10 9.42
N ASP A 950 -30.81 9.04 8.13
CA ASP A 950 -30.45 7.82 7.39
C ASP A 950 -29.02 7.88 6.81
N ARG A 951 -28.19 8.81 7.27
CA ARG A 951 -26.87 9.08 6.69
C ARG A 951 -25.74 8.97 7.71
N CYS A 952 -25.95 9.53 8.90
CA CYS A 952 -24.88 9.76 9.85
C CYS A 952 -24.54 8.48 10.63
N ARG A 953 -23.27 8.08 10.55
CA ARG A 953 -22.67 7.27 11.62
C ARG A 953 -22.37 8.16 12.83
N VAL A 954 -23.17 8.04 13.88
CA VAL A 954 -23.14 8.99 15.01
C VAL A 954 -22.21 8.51 16.12
N TYR A 955 -21.29 9.36 16.56
CA TYR A 955 -20.33 9.07 17.66
C TYR A 955 -20.57 9.90 18.92
N ALA A 956 -21.28 11.02 18.79
CA ALA A 956 -21.62 11.88 19.91
C ALA A 956 -22.92 12.63 19.61
N SER A 957 -23.64 13.02 20.66
CA SER A 957 -24.85 13.82 20.51
C SER A 957 -25.08 14.76 21.68
N ALA A 958 -25.89 15.80 21.44
CA ALA A 958 -26.38 16.73 22.45
C ALA A 958 -27.84 17.10 22.17
N THR A 959 -28.65 17.26 23.22
CA THR A 959 -30.08 17.57 23.07
C THR A 959 -30.49 18.85 23.80
N GLN A 960 -31.40 19.58 23.15
CA GLN A 960 -32.05 20.81 23.63
C GLN A 960 -33.55 20.72 23.37
N PRO A 961 -34.39 21.58 23.97
CA PRO A 961 -35.82 21.62 23.65
C PRO A 961 -36.05 21.76 22.13
N GLY A 962 -36.65 20.75 21.50
CA GLY A 962 -36.97 20.76 20.06
C GLY A 962 -35.81 20.44 19.11
N LEU A 963 -34.65 20.04 19.62
CA LEU A 963 -33.41 19.92 18.84
C LEU A 963 -32.52 18.77 19.35
N VAL A 964 -32.02 17.97 18.42
CA VAL A 964 -30.89 17.05 18.63
C VAL A 964 -29.76 17.43 17.68
N VAL A 965 -28.53 17.43 18.20
CA VAL A 965 -27.31 17.58 17.40
C VAL A 965 -26.60 16.23 17.36
N LEU A 966 -26.34 15.72 16.17
CA LEU A 966 -25.62 14.48 15.91
C LEU A 966 -24.23 14.81 15.35
N GLY A 967 -23.18 14.19 15.89
CA GLY A 967 -21.82 14.30 15.38
C GLY A 967 -21.43 13.06 14.58
N ASP A 968 -21.05 13.26 13.32
CA ASP A 968 -20.80 12.16 12.38
C ASP A 968 -19.31 11.79 12.18
N ALA A 969 -19.09 10.77 11.35
CA ALA A 969 -17.77 10.27 10.98
C ALA A 969 -16.96 11.27 10.12
N ASP A 970 -17.63 12.14 9.36
CA ASP A 970 -17.00 13.10 8.45
C ASP A 970 -16.62 14.42 9.12
N GLY A 971 -16.97 14.60 10.40
CA GLY A 971 -16.61 15.77 11.18
C GLY A 971 -17.63 16.90 11.12
N TYR A 972 -18.87 16.59 10.74
CA TYR A 972 -20.02 17.48 10.80
C TYR A 972 -20.84 17.27 12.08
N LEU A 973 -21.35 18.40 12.57
CA LEU A 973 -22.41 18.48 13.56
C LEU A 973 -23.72 18.76 12.82
N HIS A 974 -24.67 17.84 12.86
CA HIS A 974 -25.98 17.95 12.21
C HIS A 974 -27.06 18.23 13.25
N ALA A 975 -27.71 19.37 13.14
CA ALA A 975 -28.87 19.72 13.95
C ALA A 975 -30.16 19.33 13.27
N ILE A 976 -30.97 18.56 13.98
CA ILE A 976 -32.21 17.98 13.49
C ILE A 976 -33.32 18.30 14.49
N GLY A 977 -34.49 18.68 14.00
CA GLY A 977 -35.69 18.84 14.82
C GLY A 977 -36.21 17.50 15.34
N ASP A 978 -37.04 17.53 16.39
CA ASP A 978 -37.69 16.31 16.90
C ASP A 978 -38.64 15.63 15.87
N ASP A 979 -38.95 16.34 14.77
CA ASP A 979 -39.73 15.87 13.62
C ASP A 979 -38.87 15.31 12.47
N GLY A 980 -37.54 15.27 12.63
CA GLY A 980 -36.60 14.80 11.60
C GLY A 980 -36.17 15.88 10.60
N GLN A 981 -36.63 17.14 10.73
CA GLN A 981 -36.20 18.17 9.80
C GLN A 981 -34.76 18.62 10.08
N ALA A 982 -33.91 18.60 9.05
CA ALA A 982 -32.57 19.17 9.10
C ALA A 982 -32.65 20.70 9.30
N LEU A 983 -32.02 21.20 10.36
CA LEU A 983 -32.02 22.61 10.74
C LEU A 983 -30.74 23.32 10.31
N TRP A 984 -29.59 22.71 10.60
CA TRP A 984 -28.27 23.22 10.18
C TRP A 984 -27.18 22.16 10.29
N ARG A 985 -26.04 22.40 9.63
CA ARG A 985 -24.81 21.62 9.80
C ARG A 985 -23.58 22.50 10.08
N HIS A 986 -22.56 21.97 10.76
CA HIS A 986 -21.29 22.67 11.03
C HIS A 986 -20.11 21.70 10.97
N HIS A 987 -19.14 21.94 10.10
CA HIS A 987 -17.93 21.12 9.99
C HIS A 987 -16.82 21.65 10.91
N ILE A 988 -16.24 20.79 11.74
CA ILE A 988 -15.06 21.14 12.56
C ILE A 988 -13.79 20.38 12.15
N GLY A 989 -13.93 19.35 11.30
CA GLY A 989 -12.86 18.50 10.79
C GLY A 989 -12.67 17.20 11.58
N SER A 990 -12.56 16.08 10.85
CA SER A 990 -12.39 14.71 11.38
C SER A 990 -13.58 14.22 12.23
N THR A 991 -13.75 12.90 12.34
CA THR A 991 -14.83 12.23 13.09
C THR A 991 -15.09 12.86 14.45
N ILE A 992 -16.34 13.25 14.70
CA ILE A 992 -16.75 13.84 15.97
C ILE A 992 -16.65 12.76 17.07
N SER A 993 -16.12 13.10 18.23
CA SER A 993 -15.88 12.15 19.33
C SER A 993 -16.45 12.58 20.68
N GLY A 994 -16.96 13.81 20.76
CA GLY A 994 -17.60 14.31 21.98
C GLY A 994 -18.19 15.69 21.78
N MET A 995 -19.24 16.00 22.54
CA MET A 995 -19.83 17.34 22.56
C MET A 995 -20.53 17.64 23.89
N ASP A 996 -20.64 18.92 24.22
CA ASP A 996 -21.44 19.40 25.35
C ASP A 996 -22.02 20.78 25.02
N MET A 997 -23.33 20.91 25.17
CA MET A 997 -24.06 22.16 24.89
C MET A 997 -24.49 22.84 26.18
N ALA A 998 -24.35 24.16 26.23
CA ALA A 998 -24.85 24.97 27.35
C ALA A 998 -26.40 24.88 27.42
N PRO A 999 -27.01 24.93 28.63
CA PRO A 999 -28.46 24.82 28.78
C PRO A 999 -29.29 25.89 28.05
N ASP A 1000 -28.69 27.05 27.74
CA ASP A 1000 -29.33 28.12 26.97
C ASP A 1000 -29.12 27.98 25.45
N GLY A 1001 -28.35 26.99 25.00
CA GLY A 1001 -27.96 26.79 23.60
C GLY A 1001 -27.07 27.91 23.05
N GLY A 1002 -26.48 28.75 23.90
CA GLY A 1002 -25.62 29.85 23.46
C GLY A 1002 -24.20 29.40 23.09
N VAL A 1003 -23.74 28.30 23.70
CA VAL A 1003 -22.39 27.74 23.52
C VAL A 1003 -22.47 26.23 23.29
N LEU A 1004 -21.71 25.75 22.32
CA LEU A 1004 -21.50 24.33 22.03
C LEU A 1004 -19.99 24.05 22.01
N TRP A 1005 -19.55 23.06 22.78
CA TRP A 1005 -18.23 22.48 22.61
C TRP A 1005 -18.33 21.18 21.82
N ALA A 1006 -17.40 20.98 20.90
CA ALA A 1006 -17.30 19.76 20.11
C ALA A 1006 -15.83 19.33 20.02
N ALA A 1007 -15.62 18.02 19.90
CA ALA A 1007 -14.32 17.41 19.81
C ALA A 1007 -14.25 16.36 18.70
N SER A 1008 -13.06 16.09 18.17
CA SER A 1008 -12.87 15.09 17.11
C SER A 1008 -11.66 14.18 17.30
N TYR A 1009 -11.63 13.08 16.55
CA TYR A 1009 -10.49 12.15 16.45
C TYR A 1009 -9.23 12.83 15.92
N GLY A 1010 -9.37 13.87 15.10
CA GLY A 1010 -8.27 14.66 14.54
C GLY A 1010 -7.55 15.57 15.53
N GLY A 1011 -7.84 15.47 16.84
CA GLY A 1011 -7.19 16.28 17.87
C GLY A 1011 -7.80 17.64 18.08
N TYR A 1012 -9.05 17.90 17.65
CA TYR A 1012 -9.67 19.21 17.79
C TYR A 1012 -10.62 19.27 18.98
N LEU A 1013 -10.53 20.34 19.77
CA LEU A 1013 -11.51 20.73 20.78
C LEU A 1013 -11.94 22.17 20.51
N VAL A 1014 -13.17 22.33 20.03
CA VAL A 1014 -13.68 23.56 19.43
C VAL A 1014 -14.78 24.17 20.27
N ARG A 1015 -14.72 25.51 20.44
CA ARG A 1015 -15.74 26.31 21.11
C ARG A 1015 -16.54 27.11 20.10
N LEU A 1016 -17.81 26.74 19.96
CA LEU A 1016 -18.78 27.38 19.08
C LEU A 1016 -19.72 28.27 19.89
N GLU A 1017 -19.86 29.54 19.50
CA GLU A 1017 -20.82 30.48 20.09
C GLU A 1017 -21.90 30.87 19.08
N ARG A 1018 -23.15 30.96 19.54
CA ARG A 1018 -24.25 31.38 18.68
C ARG A 1018 -24.12 32.87 18.34
N SER A 1019 -24.21 33.20 17.06
CA SER A 1019 -24.07 34.57 16.55
C SER A 1019 -25.39 35.10 15.97
N GLU A 1020 -25.73 36.34 16.30
CA GLU A 1020 -26.84 37.08 15.67
C GLU A 1020 -26.40 37.83 14.39
N ALA A 1021 -25.09 37.90 14.13
CA ALA A 1021 -24.53 38.65 12.99
C ALA A 1021 -24.60 37.89 11.65
N GLY A 1022 -25.14 36.67 11.64
CA GLY A 1022 -25.21 35.78 10.48
C GLY A 1022 -24.21 34.62 10.56
N MET A 1023 -24.13 33.85 9.48
CA MET A 1023 -23.24 32.68 9.38
C MET A 1023 -21.76 33.10 9.32
N ASP A 1024 -20.89 32.29 9.91
CA ASP A 1024 -19.45 32.45 9.78
C ASP A 1024 -19.05 32.29 8.30
N PRO A 1025 -18.39 33.29 7.67
CA PRO A 1025 -17.96 33.16 6.28
C PRO A 1025 -16.78 32.18 6.09
N TYR A 1026 -16.16 31.70 7.17
CA TYR A 1026 -15.01 30.79 7.15
C TYR A 1026 -15.32 29.35 7.62
N SER A 1027 -16.49 29.11 8.23
CA SER A 1027 -16.91 27.75 8.62
C SER A 1027 -17.66 27.06 7.49
N ILE A 1028 -17.35 25.79 7.25
CA ILE A 1028 -18.12 24.95 6.31
C ILE A 1028 -19.41 24.50 7.00
N GLY A 1029 -20.56 24.73 6.35
CA GLY A 1029 -21.90 24.42 6.88
C GLY A 1029 -22.82 25.64 7.00
N THR A 1030 -24.02 25.43 7.53
CA THR A 1030 -25.15 26.39 7.57
C THR A 1030 -25.54 26.87 8.96
N SER A 1031 -24.78 26.48 9.99
CA SER A 1031 -25.13 26.76 11.38
C SER A 1031 -25.08 28.25 11.76
N PRO A 1032 -25.85 28.66 12.79
CA PRO A 1032 -25.77 29.99 13.37
C PRO A 1032 -24.60 30.17 14.36
N TYR A 1033 -23.63 29.25 14.37
CA TYR A 1033 -22.49 29.28 15.30
C TYR A 1033 -21.22 29.78 14.62
N VAL A 1034 -20.40 30.49 15.39
CA VAL A 1034 -19.05 30.94 15.01
C VAL A 1034 -18.01 30.25 15.89
N GLU A 1035 -16.88 29.87 15.31
CA GLU A 1035 -15.76 29.29 16.06
C GLU A 1035 -14.97 30.40 16.79
N THR A 1036 -15.01 30.37 18.13
CA THR A 1036 -14.35 31.38 18.98
C THR A 1036 -13.00 30.95 19.50
N SER A 1037 -12.74 29.63 19.57
CA SER A 1037 -11.43 29.10 19.92
C SER A 1037 -11.34 27.63 19.53
N ARG A 1038 -10.14 27.18 19.18
CA ARG A 1038 -9.84 25.77 18.97
C ARG A 1038 -8.58 25.38 19.73
N TRP A 1039 -8.60 24.22 20.35
CA TRP A 1039 -7.41 23.55 20.87
C TRP A 1039 -7.08 22.36 19.98
N ILE A 1040 -5.80 22.19 19.69
CA ILE A 1040 -5.27 21.15 18.80
C ILE A 1040 -4.29 20.30 19.61
N PHE A 1041 -4.55 18.99 19.64
CA PHE A 1041 -3.72 17.99 20.31
C PHE A 1041 -3.20 17.02 19.25
N TRP A 1042 -1.95 17.22 18.83
CA TRP A 1042 -1.27 16.37 17.87
C TRP A 1042 -0.04 15.71 18.49
N SER A 1043 0.16 14.43 18.19
CA SER A 1043 1.24 13.60 18.75
C SER A 1043 2.64 14.02 18.28
N ASP A 1044 2.74 14.72 17.15
CA ASP A 1044 3.99 15.24 16.58
C ASP A 1044 4.33 16.67 17.06
N GLU A 1045 3.50 17.26 17.92
CA GLU A 1045 3.77 18.55 18.58
C GLU A 1045 4.34 18.37 19.99
N ALA A 1046 5.11 19.34 20.47
CA ALA A 1046 5.67 19.32 21.82
C ALA A 1046 4.62 19.48 22.94
N GLY A 1047 3.41 19.93 22.60
CA GLY A 1047 2.30 20.18 23.51
C GLY A 1047 1.09 20.70 22.72
N PRO A 1048 -0.07 20.90 23.37
CA PRO A 1048 -1.27 21.35 22.68
C PRO A 1048 -1.10 22.77 22.15
N LEU A 1049 -1.76 23.06 21.04
CA LEU A 1049 -1.77 24.38 20.42
C LEU A 1049 -3.16 25.01 20.59
N ARG A 1050 -3.19 26.31 20.90
CA ARG A 1050 -4.42 27.09 20.81
C ARG A 1050 -4.43 27.86 19.51
N TRP A 1051 -5.55 27.77 18.82
CA TRP A 1051 -5.89 28.54 17.63
C TRP A 1051 -6.95 29.58 17.96
#